data_AF-A0A9W4HYS9-F1
#
_entry.id   AF-A0A9W4HYS9-F1
#
_cell.length_a   1.000
_cell.length_b   1.000
_cell.length_c   1.000
_cell.angle_alpha   90.00
_cell.angle_beta   90.00
_cell.angle_gamma   90.00
#
_symmetry.space_group_name_H-M   'P 1'
#
loop_
_entity.id
_entity.type
_entity.pdbx_description
1 polymer ?
#
loop_
_entity_poly.entity_id
_entity_poly.type
_entity_poly.pdbx_seq_one_letter_code
_entity_poly.pdbx_strand_id
1 'polypeptide(L)'
;MPETWTNLLPVRSDWSSEEGLPTNCLDHNTGRSPPSMPMIQRLPLIREIQLHHQVKIPEMRPLIQGLVHKLYRREIKDHLIDHLPYPSIIDAVGGENCFTQMALNSIEPRVLALQGKMVTVEMLERICTSQMQEPDPWPHFDGGYCDFITDRRDEGYWRGYVGQASILATRISQHCSAIRTGRNDTLHYHIVTSPSAAGYRYSNFIRLWVIRFPVSTEAATKEAFENILEMSFTRVFQTLAPSVLEQYFGPCPERSYSTLGLNIVPPLTQGREISPRVRGEFTKLLENSSDLEIRGWPGTRAQQKHRPRTSAKILMDTQKRPRLTAEDNILALFNAVQRTRELAKMNMWPSCHKETIPWVPLENNNQPLDLRAWFENTSNRIMGIPCFNNDLAAPVGTTEASVGILMDSVPSHTYGEISLPWGLRESGFTETNSLIWVANFQKYKLVPGSFQVSMTPEAATNLFTEVAQELIARSSLRLILLCGRLAEKVSLTEQDLQNNFTLDLQGVSYECWLRLKNNAIERIFVRSPAPLIKLWSNKGSAAVKISTLFRFVSAVSQIKLSTSFYESALTVALVIRGWDDERSGRINPLSPELEKINLTLRIWLGRSGFQEDDDLRSLSESAGGSLRLGMLILLLIAPRFSGSQGLRKIPQSKFKQRGVIPPDTIQRVRLLKEKIQEGLTSVHQSGGGQVSIASHTSALTEETLLMDGDLMADVLEHDSIATSQSDTEEQIPTIDQQPKKKPEITEINRMAFRKGLQLLIGYHFKGHETRKGEVSTYQFNVQHTTFRVHRAPPNHTLFFLRAEIAPIGERHPQAYATEASENDPGIRFGFRVSLRDNEGEESFVGYANSSTWQAIAIANSFVDGLDGDSFEEICRRKRRFVYVDKRLKNVSPELQLFMNGAYRDDQNNVVRYNSAFPKESKPTEQTC
;
A
#
# COMPACT_ATOMS: atom_id res chain seq x y z
N MET A 1 14.85 -8.65 42.32
CA MET A 1 15.09 -9.98 42.92
C MET A 1 14.06 -10.21 44.02
N PRO A 2 13.68 -11.45 44.35
CA PRO A 2 14.01 -12.74 43.71
C PRO A 2 12.69 -13.52 43.32
N GLU A 3 12.61 -14.65 42.62
CA GLU A 3 13.39 -15.91 42.52
C GLU A 3 13.17 -16.55 41.11
N THR A 4 14.22 -16.73 40.30
CA THR A 4 14.91 -17.99 39.94
C THR A 4 14.08 -19.12 39.32
N TRP A 5 14.27 -19.35 38.02
CA TRP A 5 14.13 -20.67 37.39
C TRP A 5 15.38 -20.94 36.54
N THR A 6 16.34 -21.64 37.16
CA THR A 6 17.49 -22.28 36.54
C THR A 6 17.29 -23.79 36.57
N ASN A 7 17.77 -24.45 35.51
CA ASN A 7 17.97 -25.89 35.34
C ASN A 7 16.76 -26.72 34.91
N LEU A 8 16.84 -27.25 33.68
CA LEU A 8 16.90 -28.70 33.42
C LEU A 8 17.15 -28.95 31.92
N LEU A 9 18.42 -29.13 31.58
CA LEU A 9 18.89 -30.01 30.50
C LEU A 9 19.86 -30.99 31.16
N PRO A 10 19.85 -32.26 30.77
CA PRO A 10 21.08 -33.04 30.79
C PRO A 10 21.41 -33.58 29.40
N VAL A 11 22.70 -33.62 29.12
CA VAL A 11 23.35 -34.17 27.94
C VAL A 11 24.14 -35.42 28.36
N ARG A 12 24.08 -36.47 27.51
CA ARG A 12 24.94 -37.70 27.41
C ARG A 12 24.82 -38.72 28.56
N SER A 13 25.03 -40.02 28.38
CA SER A 13 25.50 -40.92 27.29
C SER A 13 25.21 -42.38 27.73
N ASP A 14 25.12 -43.30 26.76
CA ASP A 14 25.29 -44.77 26.80
C ASP A 14 24.93 -45.53 28.08
N TRP A 15 24.01 -46.51 27.99
CA TRP A 15 24.19 -47.88 28.51
C TRP A 15 23.21 -48.84 27.81
N SER A 16 23.78 -49.94 27.34
CA SER A 16 23.14 -51.16 26.85
C SER A 16 22.46 -51.96 27.97
N SER A 17 21.77 -53.03 27.54
CA SER A 17 21.36 -54.24 28.29
C SER A 17 20.10 -54.19 29.18
N GLU A 18 19.11 -54.95 28.68
CA GLU A 18 18.42 -56.06 29.35
C GLU A 18 17.27 -55.85 30.34
N GLU A 19 16.24 -56.64 30.02
CA GLU A 19 15.29 -57.34 30.89
C GLU A 19 14.05 -56.62 31.47
N GLY A 20 12.90 -57.22 31.13
CA GLY A 20 12.09 -57.82 32.19
C GLY A 20 10.74 -57.16 32.49
N LEU A 21 9.72 -57.64 31.79
CA LEU A 21 8.29 -57.68 32.17
C LEU A 21 8.04 -57.88 33.70
N PRO A 22 6.88 -57.42 34.25
CA PRO A 22 5.67 -58.27 34.18
C PRO A 22 4.32 -57.55 33.96
N THR A 23 3.53 -58.19 33.08
CA THR A 23 2.08 -58.50 33.14
C THR A 23 1.42 -58.37 34.52
N ASN A 24 0.14 -58.00 34.72
CA ASN A 24 -1.07 -58.51 34.08
C ASN A 24 -2.36 -57.84 34.62
N CYS A 25 -3.49 -58.14 33.95
CA CYS A 25 -4.92 -58.04 34.32
C CYS A 25 -5.69 -56.76 33.93
N LEU A 26 -6.86 -56.79 33.27
CA LEU A 26 -7.75 -57.88 32.82
C LEU A 26 -8.76 -57.35 31.76
N ASP A 27 -9.32 -58.31 31.03
CA ASP A 27 -10.15 -58.30 29.82
C ASP A 27 -11.51 -57.56 29.85
N HIS A 28 -11.99 -57.19 28.64
CA HIS A 28 -13.24 -57.75 28.12
C HIS A 28 -13.36 -57.72 26.58
N ASN A 29 -13.73 -58.90 26.07
CA ASN A 29 -14.01 -59.32 24.69
C ASN A 29 -14.97 -58.43 23.87
N THR A 30 -14.74 -58.36 22.55
CA THR A 30 -15.70 -58.83 21.52
C THR A 30 -15.03 -58.84 20.15
N GLY A 31 -15.02 -60.01 19.51
CA GLY A 31 -14.32 -60.26 18.26
C GLY A 31 -14.94 -59.62 17.02
N ARG A 32 -14.06 -59.25 16.08
CA ARG A 32 -14.27 -59.29 14.62
C ARG A 32 -12.92 -59.02 13.95
N SER A 33 -12.37 -60.04 13.30
CA SER A 33 -11.17 -59.92 12.46
C SER A 33 -11.48 -59.10 11.20
N PRO A 34 -10.63 -58.14 10.80
CA PRO A 34 -10.58 -57.64 9.44
C PRO A 34 -9.46 -58.35 8.63
N PRO A 35 -9.55 -58.33 7.28
CA PRO A 35 -8.85 -59.26 6.40
C PRO A 35 -7.39 -58.86 6.16
N SER A 36 -6.56 -59.86 5.88
CA SER A 36 -5.21 -59.71 5.36
C SER A 36 -5.18 -58.89 4.07
N MET A 37 -4.48 -57.76 4.08
CA MET A 37 -4.12 -57.03 2.86
C MET A 37 -2.86 -57.63 2.22
N PRO A 38 -2.79 -57.64 0.88
CA PRO A 38 -1.77 -58.35 0.12
C PRO A 38 -0.40 -57.67 0.20
N MET A 39 0.63 -58.51 0.27
CA MET A 39 2.04 -58.15 0.16
C MET A 39 2.30 -57.51 -1.22
N ILE A 40 2.43 -56.19 -1.28
CA ILE A 40 2.84 -55.48 -2.50
C ILE A 40 4.33 -55.77 -2.73
N GLN A 41 4.61 -56.44 -3.86
CA GLN A 41 5.94 -56.70 -4.37
C GLN A 41 6.77 -55.43 -4.46
N ARG A 42 8.01 -55.49 -3.94
CA ARG A 42 9.05 -54.49 -4.14
C ARG A 42 9.30 -54.29 -5.64
N LEU A 43 8.88 -53.14 -6.18
CA LEU A 43 9.44 -52.61 -7.41
C LEU A 43 10.89 -52.17 -7.15
N PRO A 44 11.84 -52.43 -8.08
CA PRO A 44 13.24 -52.12 -7.86
C PRO A 44 13.47 -50.61 -7.78
N LEU A 45 14.28 -50.20 -6.79
CA LEU A 45 14.81 -48.85 -6.61
C LEU A 45 15.33 -48.33 -7.97
N ILE A 46 14.61 -47.36 -8.54
CA ILE A 46 15.21 -46.46 -9.52
C ILE A 46 16.36 -45.78 -8.77
N ARG A 47 17.58 -45.86 -9.32
CA ARG A 47 18.72 -45.09 -8.82
C ARG A 47 18.35 -43.62 -8.87
N GLU A 48 17.87 -43.08 -7.76
CA GLU A 48 17.62 -41.65 -7.60
C GLU A 48 18.95 -40.93 -7.77
N ILE A 49 19.01 -40.02 -8.73
CA ILE A 49 20.13 -39.10 -8.90
C ILE A 49 20.22 -38.30 -7.60
N GLN A 50 21.29 -38.50 -6.82
CA GLN A 50 21.53 -37.74 -5.59
C GLN A 50 21.70 -36.26 -5.95
N LEU A 51 20.69 -35.44 -5.60
CA LEU A 51 20.64 -34.01 -5.87
C LEU A 51 21.20 -33.24 -4.65
N HIS A 52 22.48 -32.89 -4.73
CA HIS A 52 23.16 -32.10 -3.69
C HIS A 52 22.99 -30.60 -3.91
N HIS A 53 22.65 -29.87 -2.85
CA HIS A 53 22.52 -28.41 -2.88
C HIS A 53 23.91 -27.76 -2.81
N GLN A 54 24.52 -27.56 -3.97
CA GLN A 54 25.85 -26.95 -4.09
C GLN A 54 25.74 -25.44 -4.18
N VAL A 55 26.07 -24.73 -3.09
CA VAL A 55 25.98 -23.27 -3.04
C VAL A 55 27.30 -22.68 -2.58
N LYS A 56 27.82 -21.74 -3.38
CA LYS A 56 28.92 -20.87 -3.00
C LYS A 56 28.37 -19.62 -2.33
N ILE A 57 28.88 -19.29 -1.14
CA ILE A 57 28.50 -18.04 -0.46
C ILE A 57 29.16 -16.85 -1.17
N PRO A 58 28.38 -15.87 -1.66
CA PRO A 58 28.94 -14.68 -2.29
C PRO A 58 29.57 -13.74 -1.26
N GLU A 59 30.37 -12.78 -1.73
CA GLU A 59 30.81 -11.66 -0.90
C GLU A 59 29.60 -10.82 -0.47
N MET A 60 29.42 -10.64 0.84
CA MET A 60 28.21 -10.06 1.43
C MET A 60 28.11 -8.56 1.18
N ARG A 61 29.24 -7.83 1.25
CA ARG A 61 29.23 -6.37 1.05
C ARG A 61 28.76 -6.00 -0.36
N PRO A 62 29.39 -6.50 -1.45
CA PRO A 62 28.92 -6.20 -2.81
C PRO A 62 27.48 -6.66 -3.05
N LEU A 63 27.07 -7.80 -2.47
CA LEU A 63 25.72 -8.32 -2.60
C LEU A 63 24.67 -7.37 -2.01
N ILE A 64 24.83 -7.00 -0.74
CA ILE A 64 23.89 -6.11 -0.04
C ILE A 64 23.91 -4.72 -0.68
N GLN A 65 25.10 -4.20 -0.97
CA GLN A 65 25.24 -2.87 -1.59
C GLN A 65 24.56 -2.82 -2.95
N GLY A 66 24.72 -3.86 -3.78
CA GLY A 66 24.08 -3.94 -5.09
C GLY A 66 22.55 -3.98 -4.99
N LEU A 67 22.00 -4.73 -4.02
CA LEU A 67 20.55 -4.75 -3.79
C LEU A 67 20.03 -3.39 -3.30
N VAL A 68 20.70 -2.80 -2.31
CA VAL A 68 20.38 -1.47 -1.76
C VAL A 68 20.41 -0.41 -2.87
N HIS A 69 21.42 -0.46 -3.74
CA HIS A 69 21.57 0.46 -4.87
C HIS A 69 20.39 0.39 -5.83
N LYS A 70 20.07 -0.83 -6.30
CA LYS A 70 18.94 -1.06 -7.21
C LYS A 70 17.61 -0.62 -6.59
N LEU A 71 17.41 -0.83 -5.28
CA LEU A 71 16.23 -0.38 -4.56
C LEU A 71 16.19 1.15 -4.44
N TYR A 72 17.29 1.79 -4.07
CA TYR A 72 17.38 3.24 -3.91
C TYR A 72 17.14 3.99 -5.23
N ARG A 73 17.73 3.49 -6.33
CA ARG A 73 17.61 4.05 -7.68
C ARG A 73 16.36 3.61 -8.44
N ARG A 74 15.54 2.73 -7.86
CA ARG A 74 14.32 2.15 -8.47
C ARG A 74 14.60 1.44 -9.79
N GLU A 75 15.69 0.70 -9.85
CA GLU A 75 16.09 -0.07 -11.04
C GLU A 75 15.38 -1.43 -11.12
N ILE A 76 14.87 -1.92 -9.99
CA ILE A 76 14.12 -3.17 -9.93
C ILE A 76 12.73 -2.95 -10.52
N LYS A 77 12.48 -3.54 -11.69
CA LYS A 77 11.17 -3.49 -12.37
C LYS A 77 10.21 -4.49 -11.75
N ASP A 78 9.77 -4.22 -10.52
CA ASP A 78 8.78 -5.04 -9.83
C ASP A 78 7.67 -4.18 -9.20
N HIS A 79 6.52 -4.18 -9.89
CA HIS A 79 5.29 -3.52 -9.47
C HIS A 79 4.78 -3.90 -8.07
N LEU A 80 5.27 -5.00 -7.49
CA LEU A 80 4.93 -5.39 -6.12
C LEU A 80 5.60 -4.46 -5.09
N ILE A 81 6.78 -3.92 -5.40
CA ILE A 81 7.62 -3.12 -4.49
C ILE A 81 7.77 -1.65 -4.88
N ASP A 82 7.32 -1.23 -6.08
CA ASP A 82 7.45 0.17 -6.58
C ASP A 82 6.93 1.26 -5.65
N HIS A 83 5.94 0.94 -4.81
CA HIS A 83 5.31 1.87 -3.87
C HIS A 83 5.88 1.79 -2.46
N LEU A 84 6.81 0.86 -2.21
CA LEU A 84 7.39 0.68 -0.88
C LEU A 84 8.45 1.76 -0.60
N PRO A 85 8.57 2.20 0.67
CA PRO A 85 9.38 3.36 1.03
C PRO A 85 10.88 3.07 1.12
N TYR A 86 11.40 2.04 0.44
CA TYR A 86 12.82 1.69 0.47
C TYR A 86 13.74 2.88 0.15
N PRO A 87 13.52 3.69 -0.92
CA PRO A 87 14.40 4.81 -1.22
C PRO A 87 14.44 5.85 -0.10
N SER A 88 13.27 6.22 0.42
CA SER A 88 13.14 7.19 1.52
C SER A 88 13.78 6.70 2.82
N ILE A 89 13.70 5.40 3.13
CA ILE A 89 14.32 4.84 4.34
C ILE A 89 15.84 4.79 4.18
N ILE A 90 16.34 4.38 3.01
CA ILE A 90 17.77 4.38 2.70
C ILE A 90 18.33 5.81 2.80
N ASP A 91 17.60 6.81 2.32
CA ASP A 91 17.97 8.22 2.47
C ASP A 91 18.01 8.65 3.96
N ALA A 92 16.97 8.30 4.71
CA ALA A 92 16.82 8.68 6.12
C ALA A 92 17.93 8.14 7.03
N VAL A 93 18.55 7.00 6.69
CA VAL A 93 19.67 6.42 7.46
C VAL A 93 21.05 7.00 7.08
N GLY A 94 21.12 7.90 6.10
CA GLY A 94 22.36 8.48 5.58
C GLY A 94 22.81 7.95 4.22
N GLY A 95 21.92 7.29 3.46
CA GLY A 95 22.18 6.81 2.11
C GLY A 95 22.66 5.36 2.01
N GLU A 96 22.95 4.94 0.78
CA GLU A 96 23.25 3.54 0.40
C GLU A 96 24.41 2.92 1.21
N ASN A 97 25.49 3.68 1.40
CA ASN A 97 26.69 3.22 2.11
C ASN A 97 26.42 3.03 3.61
N CYS A 98 25.74 3.98 4.26
CA CYS A 98 25.37 3.89 5.67
C CYS A 98 24.45 2.69 5.91
N PHE A 99 23.40 2.54 5.08
CA PHE A 99 22.49 1.41 5.16
C PHE A 99 23.24 0.07 5.05
N THR A 100 24.06 -0.06 4.00
CA THR A 100 24.84 -1.28 3.73
C THR A 100 25.76 -1.62 4.90
N GLN A 101 26.49 -0.63 5.43
CA GLN A 101 27.40 -0.84 6.56
C GLN A 101 26.66 -1.28 7.82
N MET A 102 25.52 -0.63 8.13
CA MET A 102 24.69 -1.00 9.27
C MET A 102 24.14 -2.43 9.14
N ALA A 103 23.69 -2.81 7.94
CA ALA A 103 23.21 -4.15 7.66
C ALA A 103 24.34 -5.19 7.83
N LEU A 104 25.52 -4.94 7.27
CA LEU A 104 26.69 -5.83 7.42
C LEU A 104 27.10 -6.02 8.87
N ASN A 105 27.09 -4.95 9.68
CA ASN A 105 27.48 -5.00 11.09
C ASN A 105 26.53 -5.86 11.94
N SER A 106 25.32 -6.14 11.47
CA SER A 106 24.34 -6.96 12.18
C SER A 106 24.49 -8.47 11.93
N ILE A 107 25.29 -8.86 10.92
CA ILE A 107 25.42 -10.25 10.49
C ILE A 107 26.34 -11.02 11.43
N GLU A 108 25.96 -12.27 11.72
CA GLU A 108 26.75 -13.19 12.54
C GLU A 108 28.15 -13.43 11.94
N PRO A 109 29.25 -13.15 12.67
CA PRO A 109 30.62 -13.26 12.16
C PRO A 109 30.98 -14.65 11.62
N ARG A 110 30.48 -15.72 12.25
CA ARG A 110 30.70 -17.10 11.76
C ARG A 110 30.04 -17.37 10.41
N VAL A 111 28.92 -16.69 10.12
CA VAL A 111 28.27 -16.75 8.80
C VAL A 111 29.06 -15.94 7.77
N LEU A 112 29.58 -14.76 8.14
CA LEU A 112 30.50 -13.99 7.27
C LEU A 112 31.78 -14.77 6.93
N ALA A 113 32.25 -15.64 7.83
CA ALA A 113 33.41 -16.49 7.59
C ALA A 113 33.18 -17.57 6.52
N LEU A 114 31.94 -17.76 6.05
CA LEU A 114 31.61 -18.66 4.94
C LEU A 114 31.78 -18.02 3.56
N GLN A 115 31.98 -16.70 3.47
CA GLN A 115 32.16 -16.00 2.19
C GLN A 115 33.24 -16.64 1.30
N GLY A 116 32.93 -16.77 0.02
CA GLY A 116 33.78 -17.39 -0.99
C GLY A 116 33.84 -18.92 -0.94
N LYS A 117 33.26 -19.57 0.08
CA LYS A 117 33.32 -21.03 0.27
C LYS A 117 32.07 -21.73 -0.26
N MET A 118 32.24 -22.99 -0.64
CA MET A 118 31.13 -23.91 -0.86
C MET A 118 30.56 -24.34 0.49
N VAL A 119 29.25 -24.17 0.68
CA VAL A 119 28.57 -24.57 1.91
C VAL A 119 28.48 -26.09 1.97
N THR A 120 28.84 -26.64 3.13
CA THR A 120 28.61 -28.04 3.48
C THR A 120 27.76 -28.13 4.75
N VAL A 121 27.07 -29.25 4.93
CA VAL A 121 26.29 -29.54 6.15
C VAL A 121 27.18 -29.43 7.39
N GLU A 122 28.40 -29.99 7.33
CA GLU A 122 29.37 -29.93 8.42
C GLU A 122 29.71 -28.48 8.83
N MET A 123 29.88 -27.57 7.86
CA MET A 123 30.14 -26.15 8.18
C MET A 123 28.95 -25.53 8.91
N LEU A 124 27.72 -25.82 8.49
CA LEU A 124 26.50 -25.31 9.13
C LEU A 124 26.29 -25.92 10.52
N GLU A 125 26.55 -27.21 10.69
CA GLU A 125 26.48 -27.90 11.98
C GLU A 125 27.50 -27.37 12.99
N ARG A 126 28.73 -27.04 12.54
CA ARG A 126 29.73 -26.39 13.39
C ARG A 126 29.24 -25.02 13.89
N ILE A 127 28.61 -24.22 13.01
CA ILE A 127 28.01 -22.94 13.40
C ILE A 127 26.86 -23.17 14.39
N CYS A 128 25.95 -24.08 14.07
CA CYS A 128 24.80 -24.43 14.91
C CYS A 128 25.26 -24.86 16.32
N THR A 129 26.20 -25.81 16.41
CA THR A 129 26.74 -26.31 17.68
C THR A 129 27.41 -25.20 18.47
N SER A 130 28.20 -24.35 17.81
CA SER A 130 28.86 -23.21 18.45
C SER A 130 27.84 -22.18 18.97
N GLN A 131 26.77 -21.90 18.22
CA GLN A 131 25.69 -21.00 18.67
C GLN A 131 24.93 -21.57 19.86
N MET A 132 24.66 -22.87 19.89
CA MET A 132 23.95 -23.53 21.00
C MET A 132 24.76 -23.56 22.31
N GLN A 133 26.07 -23.34 22.26
CA GLN A 133 26.92 -23.21 23.45
C GLN A 133 26.90 -21.79 24.05
N GLU A 134 26.31 -20.82 23.36
CA GLU A 134 26.16 -19.46 23.89
C GLU A 134 25.12 -19.42 25.01
N PRO A 135 25.24 -18.48 25.97
CA PRO A 135 24.24 -18.30 27.02
C PRO A 135 22.84 -17.97 26.49
N ASP A 136 22.76 -17.26 25.36
CA ASP A 136 21.51 -16.87 24.70
C ASP A 136 21.60 -17.13 23.19
N PRO A 137 21.39 -18.40 22.76
CA PRO A 137 21.48 -18.76 21.34
C PRO A 137 20.42 -18.07 20.49
N TRP A 138 19.24 -17.79 21.09
CA TRP A 138 18.08 -17.20 20.42
C TRP A 138 17.61 -15.97 21.19
N PRO A 139 18.18 -14.80 20.91
CA PRO A 139 17.87 -13.61 21.70
C PRO A 139 16.45 -13.09 21.48
N HIS A 140 15.97 -12.31 22.46
CA HIS A 140 14.66 -11.64 22.40
C HIS A 140 14.72 -10.32 21.60
N PHE A 141 15.35 -10.36 20.42
CA PHE A 141 15.50 -9.23 19.52
C PHE A 141 15.05 -9.58 18.10
N ASP A 142 14.92 -8.54 17.27
CA ASP A 142 14.73 -8.65 15.83
C ASP A 142 15.93 -9.36 15.20
N GLY A 143 15.70 -10.28 14.27
CA GLY A 143 16.77 -11.03 13.65
C GLY A 143 16.32 -12.07 12.65
N GLY A 144 17.30 -12.72 12.04
CA GLY A 144 17.11 -13.70 11.00
C GLY A 144 17.73 -15.04 11.33
N TYR A 145 17.18 -16.08 10.71
CA TYR A 145 17.62 -17.46 10.87
C TYR A 145 17.58 -18.21 9.54
N CYS A 146 18.40 -19.25 9.43
CA CYS A 146 18.28 -20.27 8.41
C CYS A 146 17.93 -21.59 9.11
N ASP A 147 16.85 -22.23 8.68
CA ASP A 147 16.65 -23.65 8.93
C ASP A 147 17.28 -24.43 7.77
N PHE A 148 18.26 -25.27 8.07
CA PHE A 148 18.87 -26.18 7.12
C PHE A 148 18.46 -27.61 7.46
N ILE A 149 17.61 -28.19 6.61
CA ILE A 149 17.03 -29.50 6.85
C ILE A 149 17.98 -30.56 6.34
N THR A 150 18.37 -31.51 7.20
CA THR A 150 19.24 -32.65 6.86
C THR A 150 18.44 -33.95 6.80
N ASP A 151 18.97 -34.99 6.14
CA ASP A 151 18.36 -36.31 6.04
C ASP A 151 19.38 -37.40 6.39
N ARG A 152 19.11 -38.21 7.41
CA ARG A 152 20.07 -39.26 7.87
C ARG A 152 20.34 -40.35 6.83
N ARG A 153 19.54 -40.41 5.76
CA ARG A 153 19.73 -41.37 4.67
C ARG A 153 20.76 -40.91 3.64
N ASP A 154 21.09 -39.61 3.61
CA ASP A 154 22.01 -38.99 2.67
C ASP A 154 22.78 -37.84 3.35
N GLU A 155 24.06 -38.08 3.65
CA GLU A 155 24.94 -37.09 4.29
C GLU A 155 25.11 -35.79 3.49
N GLY A 156 24.89 -35.84 2.16
CA GLY A 156 24.95 -34.68 1.28
C GLY A 156 23.60 -33.97 1.10
N TYR A 157 22.52 -34.46 1.71
CA TYR A 157 21.20 -33.84 1.62
C TYR A 157 21.10 -32.63 2.54
N TRP A 158 20.82 -31.47 1.95
CA TRP A 158 20.28 -30.35 2.71
C TRP A 158 19.36 -29.45 1.90
N ARG A 159 18.40 -28.80 2.59
CA ARG A 159 17.46 -27.81 2.03
C ARG A 159 17.37 -26.61 2.96
N GLY A 160 17.49 -25.40 2.41
CA GLY A 160 17.50 -24.15 3.19
C GLY A 160 16.17 -23.41 3.19
N TYR A 161 15.76 -22.92 4.36
CA TYR A 161 14.71 -21.92 4.54
C TYR A 161 15.25 -20.74 5.33
N VAL A 162 15.21 -19.54 4.75
CA VAL A 162 15.57 -18.29 5.43
C VAL A 162 14.30 -17.64 5.97
N GLY A 163 14.36 -17.08 7.17
CA GLY A 163 13.26 -16.28 7.70
C GLY A 163 13.73 -15.23 8.69
N GLN A 164 12.79 -14.36 9.04
CA GLN A 164 13.00 -13.27 10.00
C GLN A 164 11.91 -13.26 11.09
N ALA A 165 12.19 -12.60 12.20
CA ALA A 165 11.20 -12.27 13.21
C ALA A 165 11.65 -11.13 14.12
N SER A 166 10.68 -10.35 14.61
CA SER A 166 10.90 -9.31 15.62
C SER A 166 11.32 -9.86 17.00
N ILE A 167 11.06 -11.15 17.27
CA ILE A 167 11.52 -11.87 18.46
C ILE A 167 11.93 -13.29 18.05
N LEU A 168 13.23 -13.50 17.86
CA LEU A 168 13.79 -14.79 17.44
C LEU A 168 13.43 -15.93 18.40
N ALA A 169 13.61 -15.73 19.71
CA ALA A 169 13.29 -16.75 20.74
C ALA A 169 11.88 -17.35 20.57
N THR A 170 10.88 -16.47 20.43
CA THR A 170 9.48 -16.87 20.22
C THR A 170 9.30 -17.56 18.88
N ARG A 171 9.91 -17.05 17.82
CA ARG A 171 9.74 -17.60 16.47
C ARG A 171 10.32 -19.00 16.32
N ILE A 172 11.52 -19.24 16.84
CA ILE A 172 12.15 -20.56 16.80
C ILE A 172 11.32 -21.57 17.62
N SER A 173 10.84 -21.18 18.81
CA SER A 173 9.93 -22.03 19.60
C SER A 173 8.65 -22.39 18.84
N GLN A 174 8.07 -21.44 18.09
CA GLN A 174 6.91 -21.68 17.24
C GLN A 174 7.21 -22.70 16.12
N HIS A 175 8.38 -22.62 15.47
CA HIS A 175 8.79 -23.61 14.46
C HIS A 175 8.96 -24.99 15.09
N CYS A 176 9.69 -25.09 16.20
CA CYS A 176 9.87 -26.34 16.92
C CYS A 176 8.52 -26.95 17.35
N SER A 177 7.55 -26.14 17.77
CA SER A 177 6.20 -26.59 18.08
C SER A 177 5.45 -27.06 16.83
N ALA A 178 5.49 -26.30 15.73
CA ALA A 178 4.85 -26.65 14.47
C ALA A 178 5.37 -27.97 13.90
N ILE A 179 6.69 -28.16 13.90
CA ILE A 179 7.35 -29.37 13.42
C ILE A 179 7.00 -30.57 14.31
N ARG A 180 7.09 -30.43 15.64
CA ARG A 180 6.72 -31.51 16.59
C ARG A 180 5.25 -31.91 16.49
N THR A 181 4.37 -30.97 16.17
CA THR A 181 2.93 -31.24 15.98
C THR A 181 2.59 -31.74 14.58
N GLY A 182 3.58 -31.97 13.72
CA GLY A 182 3.39 -32.51 12.38
C GLY A 182 2.67 -31.55 11.43
N ARG A 183 2.77 -30.23 11.65
CA ARG A 183 2.19 -29.26 10.70
C ARG A 183 2.81 -29.45 9.33
N ASN A 184 2.00 -29.29 8.29
CA ASN A 184 2.40 -29.45 6.89
C ASN A 184 1.77 -28.37 5.99
N ASP A 185 1.39 -27.23 6.58
CA ASP A 185 0.69 -26.13 5.95
C ASP A 185 1.62 -25.10 5.29
N THR A 186 2.92 -25.36 5.23
CA THR A 186 3.91 -24.58 4.47
C THR A 186 4.86 -25.55 3.76
N LEU A 187 5.55 -25.12 2.70
CA LEU A 187 6.56 -25.95 2.02
C LEU A 187 7.65 -26.35 3.01
N HIS A 188 8.14 -25.39 3.78
CA HIS A 188 9.11 -25.58 4.86
C HIS A 188 8.71 -26.73 5.79
N TYR A 189 7.50 -26.70 6.34
CA TYR A 189 7.07 -27.77 7.25
C TYR A 189 6.80 -29.07 6.53
N HIS A 190 6.21 -29.03 5.33
CA HIS A 190 5.91 -30.22 4.54
C HIS A 190 7.16 -31.06 4.26
N ILE A 191 8.29 -30.43 3.92
CA ILE A 191 9.54 -31.16 3.63
C ILE A 191 10.08 -31.88 4.88
N VAL A 192 9.84 -31.34 6.09
CA VAL A 192 10.30 -31.97 7.34
C VAL A 192 9.32 -33.02 7.85
N THR A 193 8.02 -32.80 7.69
CA THR A 193 6.95 -33.59 8.32
C THR A 193 6.22 -34.54 7.36
N SER A 194 6.62 -34.60 6.09
CA SER A 194 6.04 -35.53 5.12
C SER A 194 6.20 -36.98 5.60
N PRO A 195 5.27 -37.88 5.25
CA PRO A 195 5.40 -39.30 5.58
C PRO A 195 6.72 -39.92 5.09
N SER A 196 7.27 -39.46 3.97
CA SER A 196 8.57 -39.88 3.43
C SER A 196 9.77 -39.38 4.25
N ALA A 197 9.58 -38.34 5.08
CA ALA A 197 10.58 -37.74 5.94
C ALA A 197 10.51 -38.22 7.41
N ALA A 198 9.41 -38.87 7.80
CA ALA A 198 9.12 -39.23 9.19
C ALA A 198 10.26 -40.06 9.82
N GLY A 199 10.93 -39.49 10.82
CA GLY A 199 12.03 -40.12 11.54
C GLY A 199 13.41 -40.04 10.85
N TYR A 200 13.51 -39.47 9.64
CA TYR A 200 14.76 -39.38 8.88
C TYR A 200 15.27 -37.95 8.69
N ARG A 201 14.37 -36.95 8.61
CA ARG A 201 14.76 -35.55 8.42
C ARG A 201 14.75 -34.74 9.71
N TYR A 202 15.69 -33.80 9.80
CA TYR A 202 15.89 -32.96 10.97
C TYR A 202 15.96 -31.50 10.55
N SER A 203 15.27 -30.65 11.30
CA SER A 203 15.33 -29.19 11.19
C SER A 203 16.43 -28.69 12.12
N ASN A 204 17.32 -27.86 11.58
CA ASN A 204 18.50 -27.37 12.29
C ASN A 204 18.59 -25.87 12.04
N PHE A 205 18.69 -25.08 13.12
CA PHE A 205 18.61 -23.63 13.01
C PHE A 205 19.97 -23.00 13.27
N ILE A 206 20.40 -22.12 12.37
CA ILE A 206 21.45 -21.13 12.63
C ILE A 206 20.89 -19.72 12.65
N ARG A 207 21.42 -18.89 13.55
CA ARG A 207 21.17 -17.46 13.60
C ARG A 207 22.03 -16.76 12.54
N LEU A 208 21.41 -15.93 11.71
CA LEU A 208 22.07 -15.25 10.59
C LEU A 208 22.45 -13.80 10.91
N TRP A 209 21.55 -13.06 11.55
CA TRP A 209 21.77 -11.69 12.00
C TRP A 209 20.92 -11.39 13.23
N VAL A 210 21.33 -10.38 13.99
CA VAL A 210 20.56 -9.80 15.09
C VAL A 210 20.65 -8.29 15.00
N ILE A 211 19.51 -7.62 15.02
CA ILE A 211 19.46 -6.16 15.09
C ILE A 211 18.83 -5.75 16.40
N ARG A 212 19.57 -4.96 17.18
CA ARG A 212 19.05 -4.32 18.39
C ARG A 212 18.51 -2.95 18.02
N PHE A 213 17.27 -2.93 17.55
CA PHE A 213 16.61 -1.65 17.31
C PHE A 213 16.29 -0.95 18.63
N PRO A 214 16.65 0.34 18.78
CA PRO A 214 16.10 1.18 19.83
C PRO A 214 14.57 1.17 19.80
N VAL A 215 13.95 1.32 20.97
CA VAL A 215 12.48 1.34 21.13
C VAL A 215 11.81 2.39 20.23
N SER A 216 12.51 3.49 19.94
CA SER A 216 12.06 4.59 19.08
C SER A 216 12.17 4.34 17.57
N THR A 217 12.73 3.20 17.13
CA THR A 217 12.90 2.91 15.69
C THR A 217 11.55 2.65 15.04
N GLU A 218 11.27 3.33 13.92
CA GLU A 218 10.02 3.15 13.19
C GLU A 218 9.91 1.73 12.62
N ALA A 219 8.72 1.12 12.72
CA ALA A 219 8.44 -0.20 12.16
C ALA A 219 8.79 -0.33 10.67
N ALA A 220 8.57 0.71 9.86
CA ALA A 220 8.92 0.69 8.44
C ALA A 220 10.44 0.60 8.22
N THR A 221 11.22 1.30 9.04
CA THR A 221 12.69 1.19 9.05
C THR A 221 13.11 -0.23 9.45
N LYS A 222 12.50 -0.80 10.50
CA LYS A 222 12.79 -2.19 10.92
C LYS A 222 12.51 -3.17 9.78
N GLU A 223 11.30 -3.14 9.23
CA GLU A 223 10.87 -3.98 8.11
C GLU A 223 11.79 -3.83 6.90
N ALA A 224 12.27 -2.61 6.59
CA ALA A 224 13.18 -2.43 5.47
C ALA A 224 14.54 -3.12 5.66
N PHE A 225 15.13 -3.02 6.85
CA PHE A 225 16.39 -3.71 7.18
C PHE A 225 16.20 -5.22 7.19
N GLU A 226 15.15 -5.71 7.85
CA GLU A 226 14.88 -7.13 7.93
C GLU A 226 14.60 -7.69 6.51
N ASN A 227 13.73 -7.06 5.71
CA ASN A 227 13.41 -7.52 4.35
C ASN A 227 14.64 -7.53 3.42
N ILE A 228 15.51 -6.52 3.49
CA ILE A 228 16.73 -6.46 2.67
C ILE A 228 17.73 -7.54 3.10
N LEU A 229 17.90 -7.77 4.41
CA LEU A 229 18.75 -8.85 4.91
C LEU A 229 18.19 -10.22 4.56
N GLU A 230 16.90 -10.46 4.77
CA GLU A 230 16.23 -11.71 4.42
C GLU A 230 16.37 -11.97 2.91
N MET A 231 16.08 -10.98 2.06
CA MET A 231 16.26 -11.10 0.60
C MET A 231 17.72 -11.41 0.25
N SER A 232 18.69 -10.73 0.87
CA SER A 232 20.11 -11.00 0.65
C SER A 232 20.46 -12.44 1.03
N PHE A 233 19.98 -12.93 2.17
CA PHE A 233 20.24 -14.29 2.61
C PHE A 233 19.51 -15.37 1.78
N THR A 234 18.37 -15.05 1.18
CA THR A 234 17.75 -15.96 0.19
C THR A 234 18.64 -16.14 -1.04
N ARG A 235 19.44 -15.14 -1.42
CA ARG A 235 20.45 -15.26 -2.48
C ARG A 235 21.72 -15.98 -2.01
N VAL A 236 22.12 -15.77 -0.77
CA VAL A 236 23.29 -16.42 -0.14
C VAL A 236 23.11 -17.93 -0.10
N PHE A 237 21.96 -18.40 0.39
CA PHE A 237 21.66 -19.84 0.51
C PHE A 237 20.86 -20.39 -0.68
N GLN A 238 20.50 -19.53 -1.63
CA GLN A 238 19.71 -19.85 -2.83
C GLN A 238 18.39 -20.55 -2.47
N THR A 239 17.63 -19.93 -1.57
CA THR A 239 16.41 -20.52 -1.01
C THR A 239 15.13 -20.12 -1.74
N LEU A 240 15.20 -19.17 -2.68
CA LEU A 240 14.10 -18.81 -3.60
C LEU A 240 14.26 -19.52 -4.95
N ALA A 241 13.18 -19.55 -5.73
CA ALA A 241 13.24 -20.04 -7.11
C ALA A 241 14.24 -19.24 -7.97
N PRO A 242 14.98 -19.88 -8.90
CA PRO A 242 16.01 -19.25 -9.73
C PRO A 242 15.57 -17.97 -10.44
N SER A 243 14.40 -17.98 -11.09
CA SER A 243 13.89 -16.82 -11.82
C SER A 243 13.64 -15.61 -10.92
N VAL A 244 13.27 -15.84 -9.66
CA VAL A 244 13.10 -14.79 -8.66
C VAL A 244 14.47 -14.22 -8.27
N LEU A 245 15.46 -15.08 -8.01
CA LEU A 245 16.82 -14.62 -7.69
C LEU A 245 17.43 -13.81 -8.85
N GLU A 246 17.24 -14.25 -10.09
CA GLU A 246 17.71 -13.55 -11.30
C GLU A 246 17.07 -12.16 -11.44
N GLN A 247 15.78 -12.04 -11.13
CA GLN A 247 15.06 -10.76 -11.21
C GLN A 247 15.69 -9.68 -10.32
N TYR A 248 16.11 -10.02 -9.09
CA TYR A 248 16.64 -9.03 -8.14
C TYR A 248 18.17 -8.92 -8.20
N PHE A 249 18.88 -10.03 -8.39
CA PHE A 249 20.35 -10.09 -8.31
C PHE A 249 21.05 -10.19 -9.67
N GLY A 250 20.32 -10.48 -10.76
CA GLY A 250 20.90 -10.74 -12.08
C GLY A 250 21.31 -12.21 -12.24
N PRO A 251 21.93 -12.57 -13.39
CA PRO A 251 22.32 -13.94 -13.67
C PRO A 251 23.31 -14.48 -12.63
N CYS A 252 23.21 -15.78 -12.34
CA CYS A 252 24.09 -16.44 -11.38
C CYS A 252 25.55 -16.45 -11.88
N PRO A 253 26.53 -15.91 -11.12
CA PRO A 253 27.95 -16.00 -11.47
C PRO A 253 28.42 -17.46 -11.61
N GLU A 254 27.81 -18.37 -10.85
CA GLU A 254 28.09 -19.80 -10.85
C GLU A 254 27.34 -20.58 -11.96
N ARG A 255 26.86 -19.89 -13.01
CA ARG A 255 26.03 -20.38 -14.15
C ARG A 255 24.54 -20.53 -13.87
N SER A 256 24.15 -21.15 -12.75
CA SER A 256 22.73 -21.31 -12.42
C SER A 256 22.45 -21.25 -10.92
N TYR A 257 21.25 -20.83 -10.57
CA TYR A 257 20.73 -20.88 -9.20
C TYR A 257 20.18 -22.27 -8.86
N SER A 258 20.30 -22.66 -7.60
CA SER A 258 19.71 -23.86 -7.04
C SER A 258 18.19 -23.79 -7.07
N THR A 259 17.56 -24.91 -7.44
CA THR A 259 16.10 -25.07 -7.43
C THR A 259 15.57 -25.74 -6.16
N LEU A 260 16.44 -25.97 -5.18
CA LEU A 260 16.19 -26.81 -4.00
C LEU A 260 15.84 -25.96 -2.74
N GLY A 261 15.59 -24.66 -2.93
CA GLY A 261 15.21 -23.72 -1.88
C GLY A 261 13.78 -23.86 -1.37
N LEU A 262 13.53 -23.44 -0.13
CA LEU A 262 12.22 -23.57 0.53
C LEU A 262 11.45 -22.26 0.73
N ASN A 263 12.04 -21.10 0.41
CA ASN A 263 11.33 -19.83 0.35
C ASN A 263 10.50 -19.76 -0.93
N ILE A 264 9.26 -19.30 -0.80
CA ILE A 264 8.33 -19.20 -1.93
C ILE A 264 8.25 -17.77 -2.46
N VAL A 265 8.03 -16.82 -1.57
CA VAL A 265 7.75 -15.42 -1.90
C VAL A 265 8.95 -14.55 -1.55
N PRO A 266 9.37 -13.60 -2.42
CA PRO A 266 10.48 -12.71 -2.13
C PRO A 266 10.21 -11.82 -0.89
N PRO A 267 11.13 -11.78 0.10
CA PRO A 267 10.98 -11.00 1.32
C PRO A 267 10.72 -9.50 1.11
N LEU A 268 11.19 -8.91 0.01
CA LEU A 268 10.95 -7.49 -0.30
C LEU A 268 9.47 -7.13 -0.46
N THR A 269 8.60 -8.11 -0.65
CA THR A 269 7.14 -7.92 -0.76
C THR A 269 6.42 -8.05 0.58
N GLN A 270 7.13 -8.38 1.66
CA GLN A 270 6.59 -8.40 3.02
C GLN A 270 6.22 -6.98 3.46
N GLY A 271 5.02 -6.83 4.04
CA GLY A 271 4.38 -5.54 4.29
C GLY A 271 3.18 -5.25 3.38
N ARG A 272 2.94 -6.06 2.33
CA ARG A 272 1.74 -5.98 1.45
C ARG A 272 0.90 -7.26 1.51
N GLU A 273 -0.43 -7.13 1.39
CA GLU A 273 -1.28 -8.30 1.11
C GLU A 273 -1.09 -8.70 -0.36
N ILE A 274 -0.22 -9.69 -0.57
CA ILE A 274 -0.04 -10.33 -1.87
C ILE A 274 -1.29 -11.16 -2.16
N SER A 275 -1.90 -10.94 -3.33
CA SER A 275 -3.11 -11.68 -3.71
C SER A 275 -2.84 -13.18 -3.70
N PRO A 276 -3.86 -14.02 -3.41
CA PRO A 276 -3.71 -15.48 -3.47
C PRO A 276 -3.17 -15.97 -4.82
N ARG A 277 -3.42 -15.22 -5.90
CA ARG A 277 -2.90 -15.47 -7.24
C ARG A 277 -1.41 -15.21 -7.34
N VAL A 278 -0.92 -14.02 -6.96
CA VAL A 278 0.52 -13.70 -7.04
C VAL A 278 1.31 -14.67 -6.15
N ARG A 279 0.78 -15.05 -4.97
CA ARG A 279 1.36 -16.15 -4.17
C ARG A 279 1.33 -17.49 -4.90
N GLY A 280 0.26 -17.76 -5.65
CA GLY A 280 0.12 -18.92 -6.51
C GLY A 280 1.12 -18.95 -7.66
N GLU A 281 1.46 -17.80 -8.26
CA GLU A 281 2.49 -17.69 -9.30
C GLU A 281 3.86 -18.08 -8.75
N PHE A 282 4.25 -17.53 -7.60
CA PHE A 282 5.47 -17.94 -6.92
C PHE A 282 5.45 -19.42 -6.50
N THR A 283 4.28 -19.95 -6.10
CA THR A 283 4.12 -21.37 -5.78
C THR A 283 4.28 -22.26 -7.02
N LYS A 284 3.79 -21.84 -8.19
CA LYS A 284 3.97 -22.57 -9.46
C LYS A 284 5.43 -22.65 -9.88
N LEU A 285 6.28 -21.67 -9.54
CA LEU A 285 7.71 -21.74 -9.83
C LEU A 285 8.38 -22.97 -9.20
N LEU A 286 7.81 -23.53 -8.13
CA LEU A 286 8.31 -24.76 -7.50
C LEU A 286 8.13 -26.00 -8.38
N GLU A 287 7.21 -25.98 -9.36
CA GLU A 287 7.01 -27.07 -10.32
C GLU A 287 8.26 -27.30 -11.20
N ASN A 288 9.13 -26.29 -11.30
CA ASN A 288 10.41 -26.40 -11.99
C ASN A 288 11.54 -26.94 -11.09
N SER A 289 11.25 -27.29 -9.84
CA SER A 289 12.28 -27.80 -8.93
C SER A 289 12.82 -29.15 -9.39
N SER A 290 14.13 -29.36 -9.28
CA SER A 290 14.74 -30.69 -9.46
C SER A 290 14.35 -31.67 -8.35
N ASP A 291 13.92 -31.19 -7.18
CA ASP A 291 13.45 -32.01 -6.07
C ASP A 291 11.98 -32.39 -6.26
N LEU A 292 11.69 -33.70 -6.25
CA LEU A 292 10.35 -34.22 -6.49
C LEU A 292 9.34 -33.81 -5.40
N GLU A 293 9.77 -33.66 -4.14
CA GLU A 293 8.87 -33.27 -3.05
C GLU A 293 8.54 -31.78 -3.11
N ILE A 294 9.53 -30.93 -3.42
CA ILE A 294 9.29 -29.50 -3.65
C ILE A 294 8.38 -29.30 -4.87
N ARG A 295 8.64 -30.04 -5.95
CA ARG A 295 7.84 -30.03 -7.18
C ARG A 295 6.40 -30.46 -6.95
N GLY A 296 6.17 -31.44 -6.07
CA GLY A 296 4.83 -31.95 -5.76
C GLY A 296 4.01 -31.08 -4.80
N TRP A 297 4.66 -30.22 -4.00
CA TRP A 297 3.98 -29.43 -2.96
C TRP A 297 2.85 -28.51 -3.43
N PRO A 298 2.94 -27.81 -4.59
CA PRO A 298 1.84 -27.00 -5.12
C PRO A 298 0.50 -27.77 -5.19
N GLY A 299 0.53 -29.04 -5.61
CA GLY A 299 -0.64 -29.91 -5.66
C GLY A 299 -1.22 -30.22 -4.27
N THR A 300 -0.35 -30.60 -3.32
CA THR A 300 -0.73 -30.83 -1.91
C THR A 300 -1.34 -29.59 -1.28
N ARG A 301 -0.75 -28.41 -1.53
CA ARG A 301 -1.22 -27.13 -0.98
C ARG A 301 -2.59 -26.73 -1.50
N ALA A 302 -2.90 -27.03 -2.76
CA ALA A 302 -4.21 -26.76 -3.34
C ALA A 302 -5.33 -27.51 -2.59
N GLN A 303 -5.08 -28.74 -2.17
CA GLN A 303 -6.04 -29.58 -1.44
C GLN A 303 -6.28 -29.11 0.01
N GLN A 304 -5.29 -28.48 0.65
CA GLN A 304 -5.35 -28.06 2.06
C GLN A 304 -6.13 -26.75 2.34
N LYS A 305 -6.42 -25.91 1.33
CA LYS A 305 -6.92 -24.53 1.51
C LYS A 305 -8.39 -24.37 1.96
N HIS A 306 -9.09 -25.44 2.38
CA HIS A 306 -10.53 -25.44 2.64
C HIS A 306 -10.97 -25.36 4.14
N ARG A 307 -10.28 -24.62 5.03
CA ARG A 307 -10.75 -24.44 6.43
C ARG A 307 -10.62 -23.00 6.96
N PRO A 308 -11.73 -22.32 7.35
CA PRO A 308 -11.68 -20.98 7.96
C PRO A 308 -11.28 -20.97 9.46
N ARG A 309 -10.69 -19.85 9.92
CA ARG A 309 -10.25 -19.62 11.33
C ARG A 309 -11.36 -19.00 12.21
N THR A 310 -11.44 -19.42 13.48
CA THR A 310 -12.48 -19.06 14.48
C THR A 310 -12.65 -17.55 14.75
N SER A 311 -11.58 -16.75 14.79
CA SER A 311 -11.65 -15.32 15.10
C SER A 311 -12.24 -14.45 13.98
N ALA A 312 -12.18 -14.93 12.73
CA ALA A 312 -12.83 -14.25 11.60
C ALA A 312 -14.36 -14.40 11.64
N LYS A 313 -14.86 -15.47 12.26
CA LYS A 313 -16.29 -15.77 12.37
C LYS A 313 -17.01 -14.78 13.29
N ILE A 314 -16.43 -14.49 14.46
CA ILE A 314 -16.99 -13.54 15.44
C ILE A 314 -17.08 -12.12 14.86
N LEU A 315 -16.07 -11.68 14.11
CA LEU A 315 -16.09 -10.37 13.44
C LEU A 315 -17.16 -10.32 12.34
N MET A 316 -17.41 -11.42 11.63
CA MET A 316 -18.50 -11.46 10.64
C MET A 316 -19.87 -11.35 11.30
N ASP A 317 -20.13 -12.15 12.34
CA ASP A 317 -21.45 -12.20 12.98
C ASP A 317 -21.85 -10.85 13.60
N THR A 318 -20.87 -10.09 14.08
CA THR A 318 -21.09 -8.75 14.65
C THR A 318 -21.25 -7.67 13.59
N GLN A 319 -20.58 -7.78 12.45
CA GLN A 319 -20.69 -6.82 11.33
C GLN A 319 -21.92 -7.04 10.44
N LYS A 320 -22.65 -8.15 10.61
CA LYS A 320 -23.98 -8.39 10.02
C LYS A 320 -25.09 -7.57 10.69
N ARG A 321 -24.87 -7.06 11.91
CA ARG A 321 -25.87 -6.28 12.65
C ARG A 321 -26.04 -4.87 12.07
N PRO A 322 -27.22 -4.24 12.24
CA PRO A 322 -27.42 -2.84 11.85
C PRO A 322 -26.32 -1.92 12.40
N ARG A 323 -25.99 -0.87 11.63
CA ARG A 323 -25.06 0.16 12.09
C ARG A 323 -25.64 0.88 13.30
N LEU A 324 -24.80 1.14 14.31
CA LEU A 324 -25.20 1.95 15.47
C LEU A 324 -25.54 3.36 15.00
N THR A 325 -26.70 3.87 15.38
CA THR A 325 -27.09 5.27 15.20
C THR A 325 -26.22 6.20 16.06
N ALA A 326 -26.33 7.52 15.87
CA ALA A 326 -25.63 8.47 16.73
C ALA A 326 -26.02 8.28 18.21
N GLU A 327 -27.30 8.09 18.48
CA GLU A 327 -27.85 7.79 19.81
C GLU A 327 -27.31 6.47 20.37
N ASP A 328 -27.25 5.41 19.56
CA ASP A 328 -26.68 4.13 19.99
C ASP A 328 -25.20 4.23 20.35
N ASN A 329 -24.43 5.06 19.64
CA ASN A 329 -23.01 5.30 19.96
C ASN A 329 -22.87 6.05 21.29
N ILE A 330 -23.72 7.05 21.54
CA ILE A 330 -23.74 7.79 22.81
C ILE A 330 -24.20 6.88 23.96
N LEU A 331 -25.21 6.03 23.72
CA LEU A 331 -25.69 5.05 24.69
C LEU A 331 -24.63 3.97 24.99
N ALA A 332 -23.89 3.52 23.99
CA ALA A 332 -22.76 2.61 24.18
C ALA A 332 -21.68 3.24 25.05
N LEU A 333 -21.37 4.52 24.83
CA LEU A 333 -20.46 5.29 25.68
C LEU A 333 -20.99 5.42 27.11
N PHE A 334 -22.25 5.82 27.29
CA PHE A 334 -22.91 5.89 28.60
C PHE A 334 -22.80 4.56 29.34
N ASN A 335 -23.19 3.46 28.69
CA ASN A 335 -23.13 2.12 29.28
C ASN A 335 -21.70 1.70 29.65
N ALA A 336 -20.72 2.03 28.82
CA ALA A 336 -19.31 1.74 29.11
C ALA A 336 -18.82 2.51 30.35
N VAL A 337 -19.18 3.79 30.48
CA VAL A 337 -18.85 4.62 31.64
C VAL A 337 -19.55 4.10 32.91
N GLN A 338 -20.82 3.73 32.84
CA GLN A 338 -21.60 3.22 33.99
C GLN A 338 -21.13 1.83 34.47
N ARG A 339 -20.52 1.01 33.60
CA ARG A 339 -19.93 -0.28 34.00
C ARG A 339 -18.67 -0.10 34.83
N THR A 340 -17.96 1.01 34.68
CA THR A 340 -16.77 1.32 35.48
C THR A 340 -17.21 1.84 36.84
N ARG A 341 -17.07 0.99 37.87
CA ARG A 341 -17.57 1.25 39.24
C ARG A 341 -17.18 2.62 39.79
N GLU A 342 -15.94 3.05 39.58
CA GLU A 342 -15.46 4.34 40.10
C GLU A 342 -16.07 5.54 39.36
N LEU A 343 -16.24 5.46 38.04
CA LEU A 343 -16.89 6.51 37.24
C LEU A 343 -18.40 6.59 37.53
N ALA A 344 -19.06 5.45 37.71
CA ALA A 344 -20.48 5.39 38.04
C ALA A 344 -20.80 6.08 39.38
N LYS A 345 -19.94 5.92 40.40
CA LYS A 345 -20.10 6.55 41.72
C LYS A 345 -20.04 8.08 41.67
N MET A 346 -19.30 8.66 40.72
CA MET A 346 -19.14 10.11 40.61
C MET A 346 -20.40 10.81 40.07
N ASN A 347 -21.41 10.06 39.60
CA ASN A 347 -22.68 10.55 39.06
C ASN A 347 -22.51 11.65 37.99
N MET A 348 -21.42 11.58 37.23
CA MET A 348 -21.04 12.59 36.23
C MET A 348 -21.93 12.59 34.98
N TRP A 349 -22.66 11.48 34.76
CA TRP A 349 -23.58 11.32 33.65
C TRP A 349 -24.91 10.77 34.19
N PRO A 350 -25.89 11.66 34.46
CA PRO A 350 -27.17 11.25 35.02
C PRO A 350 -27.95 10.32 34.09
N SER A 351 -28.60 9.31 34.66
CA SER A 351 -29.43 8.35 33.92
C SER A 351 -30.63 8.97 33.18
N CYS A 352 -30.99 10.22 33.46
CA CYS A 352 -32.03 10.98 32.75
C CYS A 352 -31.55 11.60 31.43
N HIS A 353 -30.24 11.61 31.14
CA HIS A 353 -29.65 12.23 29.95
C HIS A 353 -28.81 11.24 29.14
N LYS A 354 -29.35 10.07 28.80
CA LYS A 354 -28.62 9.00 28.09
C LYS A 354 -28.28 9.35 26.63
N GLU A 355 -28.98 10.32 26.06
CA GLU A 355 -28.94 10.67 24.63
C GLU A 355 -27.95 11.81 24.32
N THR A 356 -27.43 12.50 25.36
CA THR A 356 -26.49 13.61 25.18
C THR A 356 -25.31 13.50 26.15
N ILE A 357 -24.12 13.88 25.67
CA ILE A 357 -22.91 13.87 26.48
C ILE A 357 -22.91 15.11 27.38
N PRO A 358 -22.72 14.97 28.70
CA PRO A 358 -22.67 16.09 29.64
C PRO A 358 -21.34 16.83 29.52
N TRP A 359 -21.19 17.60 28.44
CA TRP A 359 -20.00 18.40 28.16
C TRP A 359 -19.87 19.56 29.15
N VAL A 360 -18.70 19.72 29.75
CA VAL A 360 -18.34 20.93 30.50
C VAL A 360 -18.26 22.11 29.53
N PRO A 361 -18.86 23.28 29.82
CA PRO A 361 -18.66 24.48 29.01
C PRO A 361 -17.17 24.82 28.91
N LEU A 362 -16.67 25.03 27.70
CA LEU A 362 -15.31 25.50 27.51
C LEU A 362 -15.27 26.99 27.84
N GLU A 363 -14.29 27.41 28.66
CA GLU A 363 -14.13 28.82 29.03
C GLU A 363 -13.72 29.63 27.78
N ASN A 364 -14.68 30.34 27.18
CA ASN A 364 -14.49 31.19 25.98
C ASN A 364 -13.65 32.48 26.22
N ASN A 365 -12.95 32.60 27.35
CA ASN A 365 -12.33 33.85 27.79
C ASN A 365 -10.94 34.13 27.21
N ASN A 366 -10.39 33.24 26.38
CA ASN A 366 -9.11 33.47 25.72
C ASN A 366 -9.31 33.54 24.20
N GLN A 367 -8.65 34.51 23.56
CA GLN A 367 -8.52 34.52 22.09
C GLN A 367 -8.02 33.15 21.61
N PRO A 368 -8.51 32.65 20.47
CA PRO A 368 -8.05 31.39 19.90
C PRO A 368 -6.52 31.41 19.83
N LEU A 369 -5.90 30.35 20.35
CA LEU A 369 -4.45 30.22 20.36
C LEU A 369 -3.95 30.37 18.92
N ASP A 370 -3.16 31.42 18.67
CA ASP A 370 -2.42 31.56 17.42
C ASP A 370 -1.43 30.39 17.34
N LEU A 371 -1.83 29.37 16.58
CA LEU A 371 -1.12 28.11 16.46
C LEU A 371 0.29 28.33 15.89
N ARG A 372 0.47 29.34 15.02
CA ARG A 372 1.75 29.66 14.41
C ARG A 372 2.68 30.31 15.42
N ALA A 373 2.23 31.37 16.08
CA ALA A 373 3.01 32.06 17.11
C ALA A 373 3.35 31.12 18.28
N TRP A 374 2.39 30.29 18.69
CA TRP A 374 2.60 29.26 19.72
C TRP A 374 3.65 28.23 19.29
N PHE A 375 3.59 27.76 18.04
CA PHE A 375 4.56 26.79 17.52
C PHE A 375 5.95 27.40 17.37
N GLU A 376 6.07 28.68 16.97
CA GLU A 376 7.36 29.40 16.93
C GLU A 376 7.98 29.51 18.33
N ASN A 377 7.20 29.91 19.34
CA ASN A 377 7.65 29.97 20.73
C ASN A 377 8.07 28.58 21.25
N THR A 378 7.24 27.58 20.99
CA THR A 378 7.51 26.18 21.36
C THR A 378 8.77 25.65 20.68
N SER A 379 8.95 25.95 19.40
CA SER A 379 10.15 25.58 18.64
C SER A 379 11.40 26.18 19.26
N ASN A 380 11.37 27.45 19.66
CA ASN A 380 12.48 28.10 20.35
C ASN A 380 12.80 27.43 21.71
N ARG A 381 11.78 27.06 22.49
CA ARG A 381 11.95 26.33 23.75
C ARG A 381 12.59 24.95 23.54
N ILE A 382 12.15 24.22 22.51
CA ILE A 382 12.67 22.90 22.16
C ILE A 382 14.12 23.01 21.66
N MET A 383 14.41 23.98 20.78
CA MET A 383 15.76 24.22 20.25
C MET A 383 16.74 24.75 21.30
N GLY A 384 16.24 25.34 22.40
CA GLY A 384 17.04 25.74 23.56
C GLY A 384 17.57 24.57 24.40
N ILE A 385 17.11 23.34 24.17
CA ILE A 385 17.60 22.15 24.87
C ILE A 385 18.91 21.69 24.21
N PRO A 386 20.03 21.61 24.96
CA PRO A 386 21.27 21.05 24.45
C PRO A 386 21.02 19.66 23.85
N CYS A 387 21.56 19.40 22.66
CA CYS A 387 21.38 18.17 21.84
C CYS A 387 20.20 18.16 20.84
N PHE A 388 19.35 19.20 20.77
CA PHE A 388 18.33 19.31 19.72
C PHE A 388 18.87 19.97 18.44
N ASN A 389 18.93 19.20 17.35
CA ASN A 389 19.32 19.66 16.00
C ASN A 389 18.34 19.16 14.91
N ASN A 390 17.09 18.86 15.29
CA ASN A 390 16.12 18.23 14.40
C ASN A 390 15.13 19.23 13.82
N ASP A 391 14.73 19.01 12.55
CA ASP A 391 13.63 19.72 11.94
C ASP A 391 12.32 19.43 12.69
N LEU A 392 11.60 20.48 13.06
CA LEU A 392 10.32 20.35 13.74
C LEU A 392 9.15 20.31 12.75
N ALA A 393 8.07 19.68 13.18
CA ALA A 393 6.83 19.44 12.48
C ALA A 393 5.73 20.26 13.12
N ALA A 394 5.27 21.30 12.42
CA ALA A 394 4.17 22.14 12.88
C ALA A 394 2.86 21.32 12.97
N PRO A 395 2.00 21.59 13.97
CA PRO A 395 0.63 21.15 13.95
C PRO A 395 -0.11 21.61 12.69
N VAL A 396 -1.04 20.79 12.23
CA VAL A 396 -1.90 21.08 11.08
C VAL A 396 -3.34 21.17 11.54
N GLY A 397 -4.02 22.25 11.13
CA GLY A 397 -5.43 22.48 11.40
C GLY A 397 -5.70 23.64 12.36
N THR A 398 -6.80 23.57 13.10
CA THR A 398 -7.30 24.68 13.92
C THR A 398 -7.53 24.29 15.37
N THR A 399 -7.21 25.20 16.30
CA THR A 399 -7.44 25.04 17.74
C THR A 399 -8.92 25.14 18.10
N GLU A 400 -9.78 25.56 17.17
CA GLU A 400 -11.24 25.64 17.33
C GLU A 400 -11.94 24.29 17.04
N ALA A 401 -11.22 23.32 16.49
CA ALA A 401 -11.79 22.02 16.15
C ALA A 401 -12.22 21.23 17.40
N SER A 402 -13.25 20.38 17.26
CA SER A 402 -13.70 19.48 18.32
C SER A 402 -12.96 18.13 18.33
N VAL A 403 -12.19 17.82 17.28
CA VAL A 403 -11.46 16.55 17.14
C VAL A 403 -9.96 16.76 16.98
N GLY A 404 -9.19 16.05 17.81
CA GLY A 404 -7.74 16.07 17.82
C GLY A 404 -7.17 14.71 17.40
N ILE A 405 -6.07 14.70 16.66
CA ILE A 405 -5.33 13.48 16.30
C ILE A 405 -3.87 13.66 16.68
N LEU A 406 -3.42 12.89 17.66
CA LEU A 406 -2.05 12.94 18.15
C LEU A 406 -1.27 11.70 17.70
N MET A 407 -0.19 11.93 16.97
CA MET A 407 0.66 10.88 16.38
C MET A 407 1.97 10.71 17.15
N ASP A 408 2.46 9.48 17.30
CA ASP A 408 3.78 9.23 17.91
C ASP A 408 4.95 9.83 17.11
N SER A 409 4.86 9.84 15.77
CA SER A 409 5.94 10.28 14.89
C SER A 409 5.40 10.77 13.54
N VAL A 410 6.16 11.66 12.88
CA VAL A 410 5.95 11.99 11.47
C VAL A 410 6.36 10.76 10.62
N PRO A 411 5.53 10.27 9.69
CA PRO A 411 5.94 9.20 8.80
C PRO A 411 7.12 9.63 7.93
N SER A 412 8.10 8.75 7.79
CA SER A 412 9.31 8.95 6.98
C SER A 412 9.08 9.16 5.47
N HIS A 413 7.91 8.83 4.94
CA HIS A 413 7.75 8.58 3.49
C HIS A 413 6.50 9.17 2.82
N THR A 414 5.81 10.16 3.41
CA THR A 414 4.73 10.81 2.65
C THR A 414 4.48 12.28 3.02
N TYR A 415 4.32 13.07 1.96
CA TYR A 415 4.03 14.51 1.88
C TYR A 415 5.26 15.40 2.13
N GLY A 416 5.38 16.49 1.36
CA GLY A 416 6.40 17.52 1.57
C GLY A 416 6.17 18.24 2.91
N GLU A 417 6.35 19.57 2.95
CA GLU A 417 5.86 20.37 4.08
C GLU A 417 4.41 19.95 4.43
N ILE A 418 4.18 19.69 5.72
CA ILE A 418 3.18 18.74 6.23
C ILE A 418 1.77 19.07 5.75
N SER A 419 1.28 18.35 4.74
CA SER A 419 -0.14 18.29 4.40
C SER A 419 -0.80 17.14 5.15
N LEU A 420 -2.07 17.30 5.55
CA LEU A 420 -2.93 16.24 6.09
C LEU A 420 -2.68 14.87 5.41
N PRO A 421 -2.44 13.78 6.17
CA PRO A 421 -2.25 12.45 5.61
C PRO A 421 -3.42 12.06 4.72
N TRP A 422 -3.15 11.54 3.50
CA TRP A 422 -4.19 11.28 2.49
C TRP A 422 -5.39 10.51 3.03
N GLY A 423 -5.18 9.42 3.75
CA GLY A 423 -6.28 8.62 4.28
C GLY A 423 -7.16 9.37 5.29
N LEU A 424 -6.58 10.26 6.11
CA LEU A 424 -7.36 11.14 7.00
C LEU A 424 -8.12 12.19 6.19
N ARG A 425 -7.46 12.80 5.21
CA ARG A 425 -8.10 13.79 4.32
C ARG A 425 -9.30 13.21 3.59
N GLU A 426 -9.17 12.02 3.01
CA GLU A 426 -10.27 11.38 2.30
C GLU A 426 -11.35 10.83 3.26
N SER A 427 -11.00 10.53 4.51
CA SER A 427 -12.00 10.28 5.56
C SER A 427 -12.77 11.54 6.00
N GLY A 428 -12.46 12.73 5.47
CA GLY A 428 -13.17 13.98 5.76
C GLY A 428 -12.52 14.85 6.84
N PHE A 429 -11.33 14.49 7.32
CA PHE A 429 -10.55 15.39 8.19
C PHE A 429 -9.95 16.52 7.35
N THR A 430 -10.09 17.74 7.85
CA THR A 430 -9.66 18.98 7.18
C THR A 430 -8.98 19.89 8.19
N GLU A 431 -8.27 20.89 7.70
CA GLU A 431 -7.61 21.89 8.56
C GLU A 431 -8.61 22.70 9.38
N THR A 432 -9.89 22.74 8.98
CA THR A 432 -10.94 23.50 9.66
C THR A 432 -11.73 22.68 10.68
N ASN A 433 -11.72 21.35 10.60
CA ASN A 433 -12.51 20.49 11.49
C ASN A 433 -11.66 19.57 12.40
N SER A 434 -10.34 19.63 12.27
CA SER A 434 -9.43 18.81 13.06
C SER A 434 -8.15 19.56 13.43
N LEU A 435 -7.54 19.15 14.53
CA LEU A 435 -6.18 19.53 14.89
C LEU A 435 -5.31 18.27 14.93
N ILE A 436 -4.23 18.26 14.14
CA ILE A 436 -3.34 17.11 14.02
C ILE A 436 -1.92 17.52 14.37
N TRP A 437 -1.29 16.80 15.28
CA TRP A 437 0.10 17.08 15.65
C TRP A 437 0.83 15.80 16.08
N VAL A 438 2.15 15.95 16.26
CA VAL A 438 3.05 14.86 16.60
C VAL A 438 3.52 15.06 18.03
N ALA A 439 3.56 13.98 18.79
CA ALA A 439 3.81 13.99 20.24
C ALA A 439 5.15 14.62 20.63
N ASN A 440 6.17 14.52 19.78
CA ASN A 440 7.48 15.14 19.98
C ASN A 440 7.75 16.32 19.04
N PHE A 441 6.80 16.70 18.17
CA PHE A 441 6.98 17.71 17.13
C PHE A 441 8.21 17.53 16.23
N GLN A 442 8.85 16.35 16.21
CA GLN A 442 10.05 16.12 15.42
C GLN A 442 9.68 15.47 14.08
N LYS A 443 10.27 15.96 12.99
CA LYS A 443 10.34 15.17 11.76
C LYS A 443 11.24 13.96 12.02
N TYR A 444 10.78 12.79 11.58
CA TYR A 444 11.54 11.56 11.78
C TYR A 444 12.85 11.63 11.00
N LYS A 445 13.97 11.67 11.74
CA LYS A 445 15.32 11.64 11.18
C LYS A 445 16.20 10.72 12.01
N LEU A 446 16.75 9.69 11.38
CA LEU A 446 17.74 8.82 12.01
C LEU A 446 19.07 9.56 12.05
N VAL A 447 19.85 9.34 13.12
CA VAL A 447 21.24 9.78 13.14
C VAL A 447 21.98 8.90 12.11
N PRO A 448 22.62 9.50 11.08
CA PRO A 448 23.27 8.74 10.01
C PRO A 448 24.20 7.65 10.54
N GLY A 449 24.09 6.44 9.99
CA GLY A 449 24.88 5.30 10.43
C GLY A 449 24.46 4.68 11.77
N SER A 450 23.30 5.04 12.32
CA SER A 450 22.75 4.44 13.54
C SER A 450 21.25 4.15 13.44
N PHE A 451 20.76 3.22 14.25
CA PHE A 451 19.32 3.00 14.45
C PHE A 451 18.71 3.98 15.46
N GLN A 452 19.51 4.91 15.99
CA GLN A 452 19.02 5.91 16.93
C GLN A 452 18.33 7.02 16.14
N VAL A 453 17.06 7.23 16.46
CA VAL A 453 16.44 8.54 16.25
C VAL A 453 17.11 9.46 17.27
N SER A 454 17.46 10.70 16.88
CA SER A 454 18.05 11.66 17.83
C SER A 454 17.19 11.68 19.09
N MET A 455 17.74 11.16 20.21
CA MET A 455 16.92 10.85 21.37
C MET A 455 16.36 12.14 21.92
N THR A 456 15.05 12.13 22.21
CA THR A 456 14.46 13.12 23.09
C THR A 456 15.04 12.90 24.49
N PRO A 457 15.84 13.82 25.06
CA PRO A 457 16.25 13.74 26.46
C PRO A 457 15.01 13.66 27.37
N GLU A 458 15.13 13.04 28.55
CA GLU A 458 14.00 12.95 29.50
C GLU A 458 13.44 14.34 29.86
N ALA A 459 14.34 15.33 29.99
CA ALA A 459 13.98 16.74 30.14
C ALA A 459 13.06 17.28 29.02
N ALA A 460 13.22 16.78 27.79
CA ALA A 460 12.38 17.17 26.67
C ALA A 460 11.06 16.38 26.60
N THR A 461 10.96 15.20 27.21
CA THR A 461 9.66 14.51 27.35
C THR A 461 8.73 15.29 28.26
N ASN A 462 9.25 15.84 29.36
CA ASN A 462 8.47 16.72 30.24
C ASN A 462 8.01 17.99 29.51
N LEU A 463 8.90 18.60 28.71
CA LEU A 463 8.54 19.73 27.85
C LEU A 463 7.45 19.34 26.84
N PHE A 464 7.54 18.17 26.19
CA PHE A 464 6.51 17.71 25.25
C PHE A 464 5.17 17.45 25.92
N THR A 465 5.17 16.88 27.13
CA THR A 465 3.96 16.76 27.94
C THR A 465 3.39 18.14 28.24
N GLU A 466 4.19 19.07 28.74
CA GLU A 466 3.75 20.44 29.06
C GLU A 466 3.13 21.13 27.84
N VAL A 467 3.82 21.10 26.71
CA VAL A 467 3.39 21.72 25.44
C VAL A 467 2.13 21.04 24.89
N ALA A 468 2.06 19.70 24.93
CA ALA A 468 0.87 18.98 24.49
C ALA A 468 -0.34 19.29 25.40
N GLN A 469 -0.15 19.37 26.71
CA GLN A 469 -1.20 19.78 27.65
C GLN A 469 -1.63 21.22 27.42
N GLU A 470 -0.70 22.14 27.18
CA GLU A 470 -1.02 23.54 26.87
C GLU A 470 -1.90 23.62 25.60
N LEU A 471 -1.51 22.90 24.54
CA LEU A 471 -2.27 22.87 23.29
C LEU A 471 -3.67 22.27 23.49
N ILE A 472 -3.81 21.19 24.26
CA ILE A 472 -5.11 20.55 24.56
C ILE A 472 -5.99 21.46 25.43
N ALA A 473 -5.40 22.14 26.41
CA ALA A 473 -6.12 23.03 27.32
C ALA A 473 -6.61 24.30 26.61
N ARG A 474 -5.82 24.83 25.67
CA ARG A 474 -6.11 26.06 24.92
C ARG A 474 -6.83 25.81 23.58
N SER A 475 -7.36 24.62 23.39
CA SER A 475 -8.15 24.24 22.21
C SER A 475 -9.55 23.78 22.59
N SER A 476 -10.45 23.84 21.60
CA SER A 476 -11.83 23.41 21.70
C SER A 476 -12.02 21.90 21.50
N LEU A 477 -10.92 21.14 21.54
CA LEU A 477 -10.92 19.69 21.39
C LEU A 477 -11.87 19.05 22.40
N ARG A 478 -12.63 18.04 21.98
CA ARG A 478 -13.51 17.24 22.85
C ARG A 478 -13.16 15.77 22.77
N LEU A 479 -12.83 15.30 21.57
CA LEU A 479 -12.44 13.93 21.30
C LEU A 479 -11.02 13.91 20.74
N ILE A 480 -10.11 13.16 21.37
CA ILE A 480 -8.70 13.10 20.98
C ILE A 480 -8.32 11.65 20.68
N LEU A 481 -7.90 11.40 19.44
CA LEU A 481 -7.42 10.09 18.99
C LEU A 481 -5.92 9.95 19.25
N LEU A 482 -5.55 8.97 20.06
CA LEU A 482 -4.16 8.70 20.45
C LEU A 482 -3.58 7.61 19.55
N CYS A 483 -2.62 7.98 18.72
CA CYS A 483 -2.02 7.12 17.71
C CYS A 483 -0.61 6.66 18.12
N GLY A 484 -0.53 6.00 19.28
CA GLY A 484 0.67 5.32 19.77
C GLY A 484 0.97 5.62 21.25
N ARG A 485 2.07 5.04 21.75
CA ARG A 485 2.40 5.05 23.19
C ARG A 485 2.95 6.40 23.65
N LEU A 486 3.68 7.11 22.78
CA LEU A 486 4.21 8.43 23.11
C LEU A 486 3.08 9.46 23.16
N ALA A 487 2.15 9.39 22.20
CA ALA A 487 0.92 10.17 22.17
C ALA A 487 0.14 10.02 23.48
N GLU A 488 -0.05 8.78 23.95
CA GLU A 488 -0.67 8.52 25.26
C GLU A 488 0.12 9.15 26.41
N LYS A 489 1.44 8.93 26.45
CA LYS A 489 2.30 9.43 27.54
C LYS A 489 2.28 10.95 27.67
N VAL A 490 2.26 11.70 26.57
CA VAL A 490 2.32 13.17 26.62
C VAL A 490 0.95 13.85 26.76
N SER A 491 -0.13 13.15 26.40
CA SER A 491 -1.49 13.71 26.40
C SER A 491 -2.34 13.37 27.63
N LEU A 492 -2.06 12.26 28.31
CA LEU A 492 -2.82 11.83 29.49
C LEU A 492 -2.13 12.30 30.77
N THR A 493 -2.91 12.87 31.69
CA THR A 493 -2.47 13.16 33.06
C THR A 493 -2.62 11.93 33.96
N GLU A 494 -2.02 11.94 35.14
CA GLU A 494 -2.21 10.86 36.13
C GLU A 494 -3.68 10.66 36.51
N GLN A 495 -4.46 11.74 36.56
CA GLN A 495 -5.89 11.68 36.82
C GLN A 495 -6.66 11.04 35.65
N ASP A 496 -6.31 11.36 34.40
CA ASP A 496 -6.95 10.75 33.23
C ASP A 496 -6.70 9.23 33.20
N LEU A 497 -5.49 8.79 33.57
CA LEU A 497 -5.11 7.37 33.62
C LEU A 497 -5.95 6.56 34.62
N GLN A 498 -6.40 7.19 35.71
CA GLN A 498 -7.31 6.57 36.69
C GLN A 498 -8.76 6.48 36.17
N ASN A 499 -9.13 7.30 35.18
CA ASN A 499 -10.44 7.35 34.56
C ASN A 499 -10.50 6.55 33.24
N ASN A 500 -9.86 5.39 33.20
CA ASN A 500 -9.85 4.53 32.02
C ASN A 500 -11.07 3.61 31.96
N PHE A 501 -11.48 3.25 30.75
CA PHE A 501 -12.58 2.31 30.54
C PHE A 501 -12.47 1.66 29.15
N THR A 502 -13.21 0.57 28.96
CA THR A 502 -13.30 -0.12 27.67
C THR A 502 -14.63 0.20 27.02
N LEU A 503 -14.59 0.74 25.80
CA LEU A 503 -15.74 1.06 24.97
C LEU A 503 -15.95 -0.04 23.92
N ASP A 504 -17.08 -0.72 23.97
CA ASP A 504 -17.46 -1.74 22.99
C ASP A 504 -18.37 -1.16 21.91
N LEU A 505 -17.90 -1.11 20.67
CA LEU A 505 -18.65 -0.65 19.51
C LEU A 505 -18.73 -1.79 18.48
N GLN A 506 -19.92 -2.33 18.27
CA GLN A 506 -20.20 -3.35 17.25
C GLN A 506 -19.24 -4.56 17.27
N GLY A 507 -18.96 -5.10 18.46
CA GLY A 507 -18.07 -6.24 18.63
C GLY A 507 -16.57 -5.90 18.59
N VAL A 508 -16.22 -4.61 18.59
CA VAL A 508 -14.84 -4.13 18.72
C VAL A 508 -14.68 -3.34 20.01
N SER A 509 -13.70 -3.71 20.82
CA SER A 509 -13.35 -3.01 22.06
C SER A 509 -12.25 -1.98 21.83
N TYR A 510 -12.42 -0.79 22.41
CA TYR A 510 -11.46 0.33 22.40
C TYR A 510 -11.12 0.74 23.82
N GLU A 511 -9.83 0.99 24.08
CA GLU A 511 -9.40 1.60 25.33
C GLU A 511 -9.57 3.11 25.27
N CYS A 512 -10.22 3.67 26.29
CA CYS A 512 -10.59 5.07 26.38
C CYS A 512 -10.28 5.65 27.75
N TRP A 513 -10.14 6.97 27.83
CA TRP A 513 -9.93 7.73 29.08
C TRP A 513 -10.81 8.99 29.09
N LEU A 514 -11.23 9.43 30.28
CA LEU A 514 -12.00 10.66 30.47
C LEU A 514 -11.19 11.71 31.25
N ARG A 515 -11.18 12.93 30.72
CA ARG A 515 -10.85 14.12 31.52
C ARG A 515 -12.12 14.73 32.05
N LEU A 516 -12.14 14.98 33.36
CA LEU A 516 -13.31 15.48 34.07
C LEU A 516 -13.01 16.84 34.68
N LYS A 517 -13.98 17.75 34.58
CA LYS A 517 -13.95 19.05 35.28
C LYS A 517 -15.32 19.27 35.91
N ASN A 518 -15.37 19.59 37.20
CA ASN A 518 -16.60 19.80 37.97
C ASN A 518 -17.64 18.66 37.81
N ASN A 519 -17.20 17.40 37.91
CA ASN A 519 -18.05 16.20 37.72
C ASN A 519 -18.78 16.13 36.38
N ALA A 520 -18.24 16.73 35.32
CA ALA A 520 -18.73 16.58 33.95
C ALA A 520 -17.57 16.30 32.99
N ILE A 521 -17.89 15.85 31.78
CA ILE A 521 -16.89 15.40 30.81
C ILE A 521 -16.30 16.61 30.10
N GLU A 522 -14.98 16.79 30.23
CA GLU A 522 -14.24 17.84 29.54
C GLU A 522 -13.66 17.32 28.21
N ARG A 523 -13.00 16.16 28.24
CA ARG A 523 -12.37 15.48 27.09
C ARG A 523 -12.58 13.97 27.14
N ILE A 524 -12.61 13.36 25.96
CA ILE A 524 -12.56 11.91 25.77
C ILE A 524 -11.31 11.59 24.96
N PHE A 525 -10.46 10.71 25.46
CA PHE A 525 -9.31 10.18 24.75
C PHE A 525 -9.60 8.75 24.30
N VAL A 526 -9.28 8.42 23.06
CA VAL A 526 -9.50 7.08 22.50
C VAL A 526 -8.21 6.57 21.87
N ARG A 527 -7.76 5.38 22.29
CA ARG A 527 -6.63 4.70 21.66
C ARG A 527 -7.02 4.24 20.26
N SER A 528 -6.26 4.64 19.26
CA SER A 528 -6.47 4.14 17.91
C SER A 528 -6.07 2.65 17.81
N PRO A 529 -6.91 1.78 17.21
CA PRO A 529 -6.65 0.34 17.10
C PRO A 529 -5.49 0.00 16.14
N ALA A 530 -5.07 0.96 15.31
CA ALA A 530 -3.86 0.89 14.50
C ALA A 530 -3.35 2.31 14.18
N PRO A 531 -2.09 2.49 13.76
CA PRO A 531 -1.61 3.79 13.32
C PRO A 531 -2.43 4.28 12.12
N LEU A 532 -3.16 5.38 12.27
CA LEU A 532 -4.11 5.90 11.26
C LEU A 532 -3.42 6.23 9.94
N ILE A 533 -2.12 6.54 9.99
CA ILE A 533 -1.29 6.91 8.85
C ILE A 533 -0.68 5.71 8.09
N LYS A 534 -0.75 4.51 8.69
CA LYS A 534 -0.18 3.28 8.12
C LYS A 534 -1.23 2.32 7.56
N LEU A 535 -2.47 2.80 7.40
CA LEU A 535 -3.56 2.02 6.85
C LEU A 535 -3.46 1.96 5.33
N TRP A 536 -2.58 1.08 4.88
CA TRP A 536 -2.59 0.60 3.51
C TRP A 536 -3.49 -0.63 3.39
N SER A 537 -3.68 -1.10 2.16
CA SER A 537 -4.66 -2.10 1.75
C SER A 537 -4.42 -3.54 2.28
N ASN A 538 -3.92 -3.73 3.50
CA ASN A 538 -3.37 -5.02 3.97
C ASN A 538 -3.87 -5.48 5.35
N LYS A 539 -4.73 -4.71 6.03
CA LYS A 539 -5.33 -5.10 7.31
C LYS A 539 -6.84 -4.88 7.30
N GLY A 540 -7.57 -5.74 6.57
CA GLY A 540 -9.02 -5.66 6.48
C GLY A 540 -9.73 -5.57 7.84
N SER A 541 -9.25 -6.30 8.85
CA SER A 541 -9.76 -6.18 10.22
C SER A 541 -9.48 -4.81 10.85
N ALA A 542 -8.29 -4.24 10.65
CA ALA A 542 -7.97 -2.91 11.17
C ALA A 542 -8.77 -1.80 10.46
N ALA A 543 -8.99 -1.92 9.14
CA ALA A 543 -9.84 -1.00 8.38
C ALA A 543 -11.28 -1.00 8.88
N VAL A 544 -11.85 -2.17 9.19
CA VAL A 544 -13.18 -2.30 9.80
C VAL A 544 -13.22 -1.66 11.19
N LYS A 545 -12.22 -1.94 12.05
CA LYS A 545 -12.13 -1.30 13.38
C LYS A 545 -12.08 0.23 13.26
N ILE A 546 -11.25 0.76 12.37
CA ILE A 546 -11.11 2.22 12.22
C ILE A 546 -12.35 2.86 11.63
N SER A 547 -13.03 2.15 10.72
CA SER A 547 -14.32 2.61 10.21
C SER A 547 -15.39 2.69 11.30
N THR A 548 -15.42 1.71 12.21
CA THR A 548 -16.30 1.75 13.40
C THR A 548 -15.92 2.90 14.34
N LEU A 549 -14.62 3.12 14.58
CA LEU A 549 -14.15 4.24 15.40
C LEU A 549 -14.52 5.60 14.78
N PHE A 550 -14.40 5.77 13.46
CA PHE A 550 -14.75 7.02 12.79
C PHE A 550 -16.25 7.29 12.80
N ARG A 551 -17.11 6.27 12.79
CA ARG A 551 -18.55 6.44 13.05
C ARG A 551 -18.82 6.99 14.44
N PHE A 552 -18.15 6.43 15.44
CA PHE A 552 -18.23 6.95 16.80
C PHE A 552 -17.72 8.40 16.88
N VAL A 553 -16.58 8.70 16.27
CA VAL A 553 -16.04 10.08 16.19
C VAL A 553 -17.06 11.02 15.56
N SER A 554 -17.63 10.65 14.41
CA SER A 554 -18.62 11.46 13.70
C SER A 554 -19.87 11.72 14.56
N ALA A 555 -20.38 10.68 15.23
CA ALA A 555 -21.53 10.78 16.14
C ALA A 555 -21.28 11.69 17.34
N VAL A 556 -20.11 11.56 17.99
CA VAL A 556 -19.78 12.29 19.22
C VAL A 556 -19.37 13.74 18.96
N SER A 557 -18.64 13.98 17.87
CA SER A 557 -18.12 15.31 17.52
C SER A 557 -19.06 16.13 16.62
N GLN A 558 -20.12 15.50 16.10
CA GLN A 558 -21.02 16.05 15.09
C GLN A 558 -20.31 16.49 13.78
N ILE A 559 -19.09 16.00 13.55
CA ILE A 559 -18.38 16.20 12.29
C ILE A 559 -18.83 15.15 11.29
N LYS A 560 -19.16 15.57 10.07
CA LYS A 560 -19.46 14.64 8.97
C LYS A 560 -18.17 14.03 8.42
N LEU A 561 -17.96 12.75 8.67
CA LEU A 561 -16.79 12.00 8.17
C LEU A 561 -17.20 10.97 7.12
N SER A 562 -16.32 10.69 6.16
CA SER A 562 -16.38 9.51 5.31
C SER A 562 -15.86 8.30 6.09
N THR A 563 -16.71 7.80 7.00
CA THR A 563 -16.32 6.84 8.04
C THR A 563 -15.91 5.48 7.48
N SER A 564 -16.36 5.12 6.28
CA SER A 564 -16.03 3.86 5.61
C SER A 564 -14.93 3.99 4.57
N PHE A 565 -14.21 5.12 4.47
CA PHE A 565 -13.21 5.34 3.41
C PHE A 565 -12.19 4.20 3.32
N TYR A 566 -11.53 3.84 4.43
CA TYR A 566 -10.51 2.77 4.44
C TYR A 566 -11.08 1.40 4.04
N GLU A 567 -12.27 1.07 4.52
CA GLU A 567 -12.97 -0.17 4.15
C GLU A 567 -13.36 -0.16 2.66
N SER A 568 -13.81 0.99 2.16
CA SER A 568 -14.27 1.19 0.78
C SER A 568 -13.10 1.15 -0.20
N ALA A 569 -12.02 1.88 0.08
CA ALA A 569 -10.79 1.87 -0.71
C ALA A 569 -10.19 0.46 -0.80
N LEU A 570 -10.20 -0.30 0.32
CA LEU A 570 -9.76 -1.69 0.32
C LEU A 570 -10.70 -2.58 -0.51
N THR A 571 -12.02 -2.43 -0.35
CA THR A 571 -13.02 -3.21 -1.09
C THR A 571 -12.89 -2.98 -2.59
N VAL A 572 -12.83 -1.72 -3.03
CA VAL A 572 -12.66 -1.37 -4.45
C VAL A 572 -11.35 -1.95 -4.99
N ALA A 573 -10.25 -1.81 -4.24
CA ALA A 573 -8.97 -2.38 -4.65
C ALA A 573 -9.04 -3.91 -4.80
N LEU A 574 -9.73 -4.61 -3.89
CA LEU A 574 -9.88 -6.07 -3.93
C LEU A 574 -10.79 -6.52 -5.08
N VAL A 575 -11.90 -5.82 -5.35
CA VAL A 575 -12.82 -6.16 -6.45
C VAL A 575 -12.19 -5.86 -7.81
N ILE A 576 -11.60 -4.67 -8.01
CA ILE A 576 -10.99 -4.29 -9.30
C ILE A 576 -9.83 -5.22 -9.64
N ARG A 577 -8.86 -5.37 -8.72
CA ARG A 577 -7.74 -6.30 -8.94
C ARG A 577 -8.25 -7.71 -9.16
N GLY A 578 -9.28 -8.07 -8.40
CA GLY A 578 -9.84 -9.39 -8.45
C GLY A 578 -10.50 -9.72 -9.78
N TRP A 579 -11.27 -8.80 -10.35
CA TRP A 579 -11.89 -8.95 -11.66
C TRP A 579 -10.86 -8.87 -12.79
N ASP A 580 -9.92 -7.93 -12.73
CA ASP A 580 -8.90 -7.80 -13.77
C ASP A 580 -8.04 -9.07 -13.88
N ASP A 581 -7.73 -9.69 -12.74
CA ASP A 581 -7.09 -11.00 -12.68
C ASP A 581 -7.98 -12.13 -13.24
N GLU A 582 -9.30 -12.10 -13.06
CA GLU A 582 -10.16 -13.16 -13.61
C GLU A 582 -10.33 -12.98 -15.13
N ARG A 583 -10.63 -11.76 -15.57
CA ARG A 583 -10.82 -11.39 -16.97
C ARG A 583 -9.58 -11.63 -17.82
N SER A 584 -8.39 -11.41 -17.26
CA SER A 584 -7.13 -11.61 -18.00
C SER A 584 -6.69 -13.09 -18.06
N GLY A 585 -7.55 -14.05 -17.66
CA GLY A 585 -7.22 -15.48 -17.61
C GLY A 585 -6.17 -15.84 -16.54
N ARG A 586 -6.03 -14.93 -15.58
CA ARG A 586 -4.89 -14.82 -14.68
C ARG A 586 -5.17 -15.61 -13.39
N ILE A 587 -6.43 -15.64 -12.92
CA ILE A 587 -6.98 -16.64 -11.97
C ILE A 587 -8.12 -17.43 -12.61
N ASN A 588 -8.42 -18.58 -12.02
CA ASN A 588 -9.69 -19.26 -12.25
C ASN A 588 -10.87 -18.43 -11.70
N PRO A 589 -12.07 -18.57 -12.30
CA PRO A 589 -13.29 -17.97 -11.78
C PRO A 589 -13.53 -18.29 -10.31
N LEU A 590 -13.90 -17.28 -9.54
CA LEU A 590 -14.22 -17.46 -8.12
C LEU A 590 -15.52 -18.24 -7.95
N SER A 591 -15.47 -19.39 -7.25
CA SER A 591 -16.69 -20.16 -6.99
C SER A 591 -17.60 -19.44 -5.99
N PRO A 592 -18.94 -19.57 -6.15
CA PRO A 592 -19.94 -18.86 -5.35
C PRO A 592 -20.18 -19.51 -3.99
N GLU A 593 -19.13 -19.58 -3.19
CA GLU A 593 -19.17 -20.05 -1.80
C GLU A 593 -18.57 -18.97 -0.90
N LEU A 594 -19.31 -18.56 0.13
CA LEU A 594 -18.88 -17.55 1.08
C LEU A 594 -17.50 -17.91 1.65
N GLU A 595 -17.29 -19.16 2.04
CA GLU A 595 -16.02 -19.60 2.64
C GLU A 595 -14.77 -19.32 1.81
N LYS A 596 -14.91 -19.18 0.49
CA LYS A 596 -13.81 -18.92 -0.45
C LYS A 596 -13.55 -17.42 -0.72
N ILE A 597 -14.43 -16.53 -0.27
CA ILE A 597 -14.33 -15.07 -0.48
C ILE A 597 -13.44 -14.44 0.61
N ASN A 598 -12.72 -13.35 0.31
CA ASN A 598 -11.98 -12.60 1.34
C ASN A 598 -12.93 -12.03 2.43
N LEU A 599 -12.52 -12.04 3.70
CA LEU A 599 -13.31 -11.55 4.84
C LEU A 599 -13.89 -10.14 4.64
N THR A 600 -13.10 -9.20 4.10
CA THR A 600 -13.55 -7.83 3.82
C THR A 600 -14.64 -7.81 2.75
N LEU A 601 -14.47 -8.58 1.67
CA LEU A 601 -15.48 -8.67 0.62
C LEU A 601 -16.76 -9.36 1.10
N ARG A 602 -16.66 -10.35 2.00
CA ARG A 602 -17.83 -10.98 2.63
C ARG A 602 -18.61 -10.01 3.50
N ILE A 603 -17.93 -9.19 4.31
CA ILE A 603 -18.60 -8.16 5.12
C ILE A 603 -19.31 -7.15 4.21
N TRP A 604 -18.66 -6.71 3.13
CA TRP A 604 -19.26 -5.79 2.16
C TRP A 604 -20.47 -6.40 1.43
N LEU A 605 -20.38 -7.66 0.99
CA LEU A 605 -21.49 -8.38 0.35
C LEU A 605 -22.66 -8.60 1.30
N GLY A 606 -22.40 -8.99 2.54
CA GLY A 606 -23.43 -9.18 3.57
C GLY A 606 -24.20 -7.88 3.86
N ARG A 607 -23.51 -6.73 3.89
CA ARG A 607 -24.15 -5.41 4.00
C ARG A 607 -24.95 -5.01 2.76
N SER A 608 -24.60 -5.57 1.61
CA SER A 608 -25.34 -5.41 0.36
C SER A 608 -26.52 -6.39 0.26
N GLY A 609 -26.73 -7.25 1.27
CA GLY A 609 -27.82 -8.22 1.35
C GLY A 609 -27.46 -9.64 0.91
N PHE A 610 -26.26 -9.87 0.37
CA PHE A 610 -25.81 -11.19 -0.09
C PHE A 610 -25.20 -11.97 1.08
N GLN A 611 -26.02 -12.76 1.76
CA GLN A 611 -25.67 -13.42 3.03
C GLN A 611 -25.50 -14.93 2.94
N GLU A 612 -25.98 -15.54 1.86
CA GLU A 612 -25.97 -16.99 1.63
C GLU A 612 -25.24 -17.36 0.33
N ASP A 613 -24.81 -18.62 0.22
CA ASP A 613 -24.16 -19.13 -1.00
C ASP A 613 -25.11 -19.10 -2.21
N ASP A 614 -26.42 -19.21 -1.98
CA ASP A 614 -27.46 -19.09 -3.00
C ASP A 614 -27.52 -17.68 -3.60
N ASP A 615 -27.33 -16.64 -2.77
CA ASP A 615 -27.27 -15.24 -3.22
C ASP A 615 -26.05 -15.02 -4.13
N LEU A 616 -24.92 -15.64 -3.80
CA LEU A 616 -23.69 -15.55 -4.58
C LEU A 616 -23.81 -16.29 -5.92
N ARG A 617 -24.50 -17.44 -5.94
CA ARG A 617 -24.82 -18.16 -7.18
C ARG A 617 -25.68 -17.29 -8.09
N SER A 618 -26.76 -16.73 -7.54
CA SER A 618 -27.67 -15.82 -8.25
C SER A 618 -26.93 -14.59 -8.81
N LEU A 619 -25.99 -14.04 -8.04
CA LEU A 619 -25.14 -12.91 -8.46
C LEU A 619 -24.21 -13.30 -9.61
N SER A 620 -23.56 -14.46 -9.52
CA SER A 620 -22.69 -14.99 -10.56
C SER A 620 -23.46 -15.22 -11.86
N GLU A 621 -24.61 -15.88 -11.79
CA GLU A 621 -25.50 -16.16 -12.92
C GLU A 621 -25.97 -14.87 -13.60
N SER A 622 -26.43 -13.89 -12.81
CA SER A 622 -26.89 -12.59 -13.31
C SER A 622 -25.78 -11.84 -14.07
N ALA A 623 -24.53 -12.02 -13.62
CA ALA A 623 -23.34 -11.42 -14.20
C ALA A 623 -22.70 -12.24 -15.35
N GLY A 624 -23.36 -13.28 -15.86
CA GLY A 624 -22.84 -14.09 -16.96
C GLY A 624 -21.88 -15.19 -16.53
N GLY A 625 -22.05 -15.71 -15.31
CA GLY A 625 -21.29 -16.85 -14.75
C GLY A 625 -20.03 -16.46 -13.97
N SER A 626 -19.74 -15.17 -13.79
CA SER A 626 -18.60 -14.68 -13.01
C SER A 626 -19.05 -13.93 -11.76
N LEU A 627 -18.70 -14.48 -10.59
CA LEU A 627 -18.97 -13.81 -9.32
C LEU A 627 -18.18 -12.50 -9.18
N ARG A 628 -16.94 -12.43 -9.69
CA ARG A 628 -16.12 -11.20 -9.60
C ARG A 628 -16.62 -10.11 -10.52
N LEU A 629 -17.16 -10.46 -11.69
CA LEU A 629 -17.90 -9.54 -12.54
C LEU A 629 -19.15 -9.04 -11.82
N GLY A 630 -19.89 -9.94 -11.15
CA GLY A 630 -21.03 -9.58 -10.33
C GLY A 630 -20.69 -8.58 -9.22
N MET A 631 -19.61 -8.82 -8.48
CA MET A 631 -19.08 -7.88 -7.48
C MET A 631 -18.67 -6.53 -8.09
N LEU A 632 -18.04 -6.54 -9.27
CA LEU A 632 -17.69 -5.30 -9.98
C LEU A 632 -18.96 -4.53 -10.37
N ILE A 633 -19.96 -5.21 -10.92
CA ILE A 633 -21.24 -4.59 -11.29
C ILE A 633 -21.95 -4.04 -10.06
N LEU A 634 -21.93 -4.75 -8.92
CA LEU A 634 -22.47 -4.26 -7.65
C LEU A 634 -21.81 -2.94 -7.20
N LEU A 635 -20.49 -2.80 -7.38
CA LEU A 635 -19.81 -1.52 -7.15
C LEU A 635 -20.27 -0.43 -8.11
N LEU A 636 -20.57 -0.77 -9.36
CA LEU A 636 -21.01 0.19 -10.38
C LEU A 636 -22.45 0.69 -10.17
N ILE A 637 -23.33 -0.15 -9.63
CA ILE A 637 -24.75 0.17 -9.38
C ILE A 637 -25.03 0.62 -7.93
N ALA A 638 -24.00 0.78 -7.10
CA ALA A 638 -24.18 1.36 -5.76
C ALA A 638 -24.60 2.84 -5.87
N PRO A 639 -25.55 3.31 -5.02
CA PRO A 639 -25.96 4.71 -5.00
C PRO A 639 -24.75 5.63 -4.77
N ARG A 640 -24.68 6.74 -5.52
CA ARG A 640 -23.57 7.71 -5.50
C ARG A 640 -23.97 8.92 -4.67
N PHE A 641 -23.03 9.47 -3.89
CA PHE A 641 -23.24 10.74 -3.19
C PHE A 641 -23.29 11.89 -4.22
N SER A 642 -24.43 12.56 -4.36
CA SER A 642 -24.62 13.71 -5.28
C SER A 642 -24.32 15.07 -4.62
N GLY A 643 -23.72 15.08 -3.42
CA GLY A 643 -23.76 16.23 -2.51
C GLY A 643 -22.49 17.06 -2.29
N SER A 644 -21.46 17.02 -3.13
CA SER A 644 -20.35 17.99 -3.00
C SER A 644 -19.92 18.57 -4.35
N GLN A 645 -20.06 19.88 -4.50
CA GLN A 645 -19.35 20.67 -5.51
C GLN A 645 -17.85 20.78 -5.14
N GLY A 646 -17.20 19.65 -4.87
CA GLY A 646 -15.75 19.57 -4.72
C GLY A 646 -15.07 19.40 -6.08
N LEU A 647 -13.89 20.00 -6.24
CA LEU A 647 -12.98 19.67 -7.35
C LEU A 647 -12.88 18.15 -7.49
N ARG A 648 -13.24 17.61 -8.67
CA ARG A 648 -13.11 16.18 -9.02
C ARG A 648 -11.74 15.67 -8.59
N LYS A 649 -11.68 14.78 -7.60
CA LYS A 649 -10.41 14.31 -7.02
C LYS A 649 -9.74 13.20 -7.83
N ILE A 650 -10.44 12.61 -8.81
CA ILE A 650 -9.88 11.68 -9.78
C ILE A 650 -9.82 12.34 -11.17
N PRO A 651 -8.64 12.38 -11.81
CA PRO A 651 -8.54 12.76 -13.22
C PRO A 651 -9.38 11.78 -14.03
N GLN A 652 -10.32 12.29 -14.85
CA GLN A 652 -11.11 11.43 -15.75
C GLN A 652 -10.17 10.52 -16.56
N SER A 653 -10.50 9.23 -16.64
CA SER A 653 -9.81 8.31 -17.54
C SER A 653 -9.85 8.90 -18.93
N LYS A 654 -8.67 8.98 -19.55
CA LYS A 654 -8.52 9.38 -20.96
C LYS A 654 -9.18 8.37 -21.91
N PHE A 655 -9.55 7.18 -21.41
CA PHE A 655 -10.22 6.11 -22.14
C PHE A 655 -11.54 5.75 -21.46
N LYS A 656 -12.64 6.16 -22.08
CA LYS A 656 -13.96 5.59 -21.81
C LYS A 656 -14.20 4.46 -22.80
N GLN A 657 -13.99 3.22 -22.38
CA GLN A 657 -14.48 2.07 -23.16
C GLN A 657 -15.98 1.95 -22.93
N ARG A 658 -16.78 2.36 -23.91
CA ARG A 658 -18.23 2.08 -23.91
C ARG A 658 -18.43 0.59 -24.21
N GLY A 659 -19.32 -0.08 -23.46
CA GLY A 659 -19.76 -1.46 -23.76
C GLY A 659 -18.92 -2.61 -23.20
N VAL A 660 -18.03 -2.39 -22.23
CA VAL A 660 -17.24 -3.47 -21.59
C VAL A 660 -18.12 -4.47 -20.84
N ILE A 661 -19.23 -4.01 -20.27
CA ILE A 661 -20.24 -4.84 -19.61
C ILE A 661 -21.55 -4.62 -20.37
N PRO A 662 -22.22 -5.68 -20.85
CA PRO A 662 -23.50 -5.54 -21.54
C PRO A 662 -24.54 -4.85 -20.64
N PRO A 663 -25.31 -3.88 -21.15
CA PRO A 663 -26.36 -3.19 -20.38
C PRO A 663 -27.35 -4.15 -19.72
N ASP A 664 -27.70 -5.23 -20.42
CA ASP A 664 -28.61 -6.26 -19.90
C ASP A 664 -28.04 -6.96 -18.65
N THR A 665 -26.72 -7.18 -18.62
CA THR A 665 -26.03 -7.77 -17.47
C THR A 665 -26.07 -6.83 -16.27
N ILE A 666 -25.88 -5.52 -16.49
CA ILE A 666 -26.00 -4.51 -15.44
C ILE A 666 -27.43 -4.49 -14.90
N GLN A 667 -28.43 -4.55 -15.78
CA GLN A 667 -29.84 -4.54 -15.39
C GLN A 667 -30.25 -5.81 -14.62
N ARG A 668 -29.78 -7.00 -15.02
CA ARG A 668 -30.03 -8.25 -14.28
C ARG A 668 -29.49 -8.20 -12.85
N VAL A 669 -28.26 -7.72 -12.68
CA VAL A 669 -27.66 -7.57 -11.33
C VAL A 669 -28.38 -6.49 -10.52
N ARG A 670 -28.86 -5.42 -11.16
CA ARG A 670 -29.68 -4.39 -10.50
C ARG A 670 -31.00 -4.95 -9.97
N LEU A 671 -31.75 -5.68 -10.81
CA LEU A 671 -32.99 -6.34 -10.40
C LEU A 671 -32.77 -7.37 -9.29
N LEU A 672 -31.67 -8.13 -9.34
CA LEU A 672 -31.30 -9.05 -8.27
C LEU A 672 -31.05 -8.32 -6.94
N LYS A 673 -30.31 -7.21 -6.99
CA LYS A 673 -30.03 -6.39 -5.81
C LYS A 673 -31.32 -5.81 -5.22
N GLU A 674 -32.22 -5.29 -6.05
CA GLU A 674 -33.54 -4.78 -5.62
C GLU A 674 -34.37 -5.89 -4.96
N LYS A 675 -34.45 -7.08 -5.58
CA LYS A 675 -35.15 -8.24 -5.02
C LYS A 675 -34.62 -8.68 -3.66
N ILE A 676 -33.29 -8.72 -3.50
CA ILE A 676 -32.65 -9.08 -2.21
C ILE A 676 -32.92 -8.00 -1.16
N GLN A 677 -32.95 -6.72 -1.55
CA GLN A 677 -33.27 -5.60 -0.66
C GLN A 677 -34.74 -5.57 -0.23
N GLU A 678 -35.67 -5.90 -1.12
CA GLU A 678 -37.10 -6.04 -0.83
C GLU A 678 -37.37 -7.21 0.14
N GLY A 679 -36.68 -8.34 -0.04
CA GLY A 679 -36.75 -9.48 0.88
C GLY A 679 -36.28 -9.16 2.31
N LEU A 680 -35.32 -8.25 2.46
CA LEU A 680 -34.85 -7.75 3.76
C LEU A 680 -35.85 -6.83 4.46
N THR A 681 -36.67 -6.10 3.70
CA THR A 681 -37.69 -5.17 4.23
C THR A 681 -39.01 -5.87 4.56
N SER A 682 -39.39 -6.93 3.83
CA SER A 682 -40.63 -7.69 4.07
C SER A 682 -40.60 -8.53 5.35
N VAL A 683 -39.42 -8.96 5.81
CA VAL A 683 -39.26 -9.77 7.04
C VAL A 683 -39.52 -8.96 8.34
N HIS A 684 -39.52 -7.61 8.28
CA HIS A 684 -39.77 -6.75 9.43
C HIS A 684 -41.23 -6.30 9.61
N GLN A 685 -42.16 -6.69 8.73
CA GLN A 685 -43.58 -6.29 8.83
C GLN A 685 -44.52 -7.36 9.39
N SER A 686 -44.05 -8.57 9.67
CA SER A 686 -44.86 -9.63 10.29
C SER A 686 -44.73 -9.63 11.82
N GLY A 687 -45.32 -8.62 12.45
CA GLY A 687 -45.50 -8.52 13.91
C GLY A 687 -46.50 -7.42 14.23
N GLY A 688 -47.77 -7.80 14.42
CA GLY A 688 -48.92 -6.89 14.40
C GLY A 688 -49.00 -5.89 15.56
N GLY A 689 -49.58 -4.72 15.25
CA GLY A 689 -50.03 -3.71 16.21
C GLY A 689 -50.15 -2.33 15.56
N GLN A 690 -51.39 -1.84 15.39
CA GLN A 690 -51.72 -0.50 14.89
C GLN A 690 -50.93 0.62 15.61
N VAL A 691 -50.13 1.40 14.87
CA VAL A 691 -49.67 2.71 15.32
C VAL A 691 -49.72 3.70 14.15
N SER A 692 -50.34 4.85 14.46
CA SER A 692 -50.44 6.10 13.72
C SER A 692 -49.32 6.36 12.70
N ILE A 693 -49.73 6.67 11.47
CA ILE A 693 -48.91 7.25 10.42
C ILE A 693 -48.41 8.62 10.91
N ALA A 694 -47.22 8.65 11.50
CA ALA A 694 -46.39 9.83 11.61
C ALA A 694 -45.17 9.62 10.71
N SER A 695 -44.96 10.57 9.80
CA SER A 695 -43.98 10.58 8.72
C SER A 695 -42.52 10.50 9.21
N HIS A 696 -42.07 9.30 9.54
CA HIS A 696 -40.65 8.97 9.76
C HIS A 696 -40.16 7.91 8.78
N THR A 697 -40.36 8.17 7.48
CA THR A 697 -39.90 7.31 6.37
C THR A 697 -38.59 7.81 5.74
N SER A 698 -37.84 8.72 6.37
CA SER A 698 -36.77 9.48 5.69
C SER A 698 -35.34 9.35 6.28
N ALA A 699 -34.99 8.28 7.01
CA ALA A 699 -33.62 8.16 7.55
C ALA A 699 -32.96 6.78 7.42
N LEU A 700 -33.65 5.75 6.94
CA LEU A 700 -33.11 4.38 6.86
C LEU A 700 -32.35 4.04 5.56
N THR A 701 -32.21 4.99 4.64
CA THR A 701 -31.62 4.73 3.32
C THR A 701 -30.77 5.90 2.87
N GLU A 702 -29.45 5.82 3.13
CA GLU A 702 -28.42 6.34 2.22
C GLU A 702 -27.01 5.95 2.72
N GLU A 703 -26.66 6.17 4.00
CA GLU A 703 -25.28 6.04 4.50
C GLU A 703 -24.67 4.62 4.44
N THR A 704 -25.47 3.57 4.31
CA THR A 704 -25.01 2.18 4.36
C THR A 704 -24.45 1.66 3.02
N LEU A 705 -24.80 2.31 1.90
CA LEU A 705 -24.41 1.90 0.54
C LEU A 705 -23.58 2.95 -0.22
N LEU A 706 -23.36 4.12 0.39
CA LEU A 706 -22.60 5.20 -0.23
C LEU A 706 -21.11 4.86 -0.27
N MET A 707 -20.63 4.54 -1.46
CA MET A 707 -19.20 4.61 -1.80
C MET A 707 -18.85 6.06 -2.12
N ASP A 708 -17.69 6.53 -1.64
CA ASP A 708 -17.18 7.87 -1.94
C ASP A 708 -17.07 8.03 -3.46
N GLY A 709 -17.88 8.94 -4.02
CA GLY A 709 -18.14 9.05 -5.46
C GLY A 709 -16.91 9.40 -6.30
N ASP A 710 -15.83 9.87 -5.66
CA ASP A 710 -14.60 10.19 -6.35
C ASP A 710 -13.86 8.94 -6.86
N LEU A 711 -14.00 7.75 -6.25
CA LEU A 711 -13.16 6.58 -6.59
C LEU A 711 -13.49 5.88 -7.93
N MET A 712 -14.67 6.14 -8.53
CA MET A 712 -15.22 5.32 -9.63
C MET A 712 -15.76 6.10 -10.85
N ALA A 713 -15.27 7.33 -11.08
CA ALA A 713 -15.87 8.31 -11.99
C ALA A 713 -15.96 7.98 -13.51
N ASP A 714 -15.76 6.74 -13.98
CA ASP A 714 -15.56 6.46 -15.42
C ASP A 714 -16.54 5.54 -16.15
N VAL A 715 -17.64 5.05 -15.55
CA VAL A 715 -18.44 4.03 -16.25
C VAL A 715 -19.73 4.51 -16.94
N LEU A 716 -20.58 5.38 -16.39
CA LEU A 716 -21.87 5.78 -17.02
C LEU A 716 -22.29 7.15 -16.42
N GLU A 717 -22.66 8.23 -17.13
CA GLU A 717 -23.61 8.41 -18.25
C GLU A 717 -23.51 9.82 -18.89
N HIS A 718 -24.04 9.98 -20.12
CA HIS A 718 -24.80 11.17 -20.55
C HIS A 718 -25.70 10.76 -21.73
N ASP A 719 -27.02 10.81 -21.49
CA ASP A 719 -28.09 11.27 -22.37
C ASP A 719 -29.18 11.73 -21.36
N SER A 720 -29.61 12.99 -21.26
CA SER A 720 -30.37 13.70 -22.28
C SER A 720 -30.66 15.17 -21.85
N ILE A 721 -30.89 16.02 -22.87
CA ILE A 721 -31.68 17.27 -22.93
C ILE A 721 -31.03 18.62 -22.53
N ALA A 722 -31.33 19.58 -23.40
CA ALA A 722 -30.72 20.87 -23.68
C ALA A 722 -31.32 22.08 -22.92
N THR A 723 -30.79 23.26 -23.28
CA THR A 723 -31.24 24.66 -22.99
C THR A 723 -31.03 25.12 -21.54
N SER A 724 -30.52 26.32 -21.22
CA SER A 724 -30.33 27.59 -21.95
C SER A 724 -29.28 28.46 -21.26
N GLN A 725 -28.79 29.47 -21.99
CA GLN A 725 -27.86 30.53 -21.62
C GLN A 725 -28.29 31.36 -20.39
N SER A 726 -27.33 31.90 -19.65
CA SER A 726 -27.18 33.37 -19.49
C SER A 726 -25.96 33.71 -18.62
N ASP A 727 -25.28 34.75 -19.08
CA ASP A 727 -24.12 35.42 -18.51
C ASP A 727 -24.44 36.15 -17.21
N THR A 728 -23.46 36.30 -16.31
CA THR A 728 -23.12 37.63 -15.76
C THR A 728 -21.75 37.62 -15.11
N GLU A 729 -20.93 38.56 -15.57
CA GLU A 729 -19.65 38.98 -14.99
C GLU A 729 -19.88 39.77 -13.70
N GLU A 730 -18.98 39.66 -12.72
CA GLU A 730 -18.67 40.80 -11.85
C GLU A 730 -17.21 40.74 -11.34
N GLN A 731 -16.51 41.85 -11.56
CA GLN A 731 -15.13 42.20 -11.21
C GLN A 731 -15.08 42.57 -9.69
N ILE A 732 -13.97 42.66 -8.95
CA ILE A 732 -12.91 43.70 -8.86
C ILE A 732 -12.06 43.32 -7.57
N PRO A 733 -10.98 44.01 -7.12
CA PRO A 733 -9.57 44.04 -7.53
C PRO A 733 -8.54 43.45 -6.52
N THR A 734 -7.32 43.32 -7.04
CA THR A 734 -6.00 43.05 -6.45
C THR A 734 -5.47 44.15 -5.49
N ILE A 735 -4.74 43.79 -4.42
CA ILE A 735 -3.55 44.53 -3.94
C ILE A 735 -2.45 43.53 -3.49
N ASP A 736 -1.27 43.74 -4.08
CA ASP A 736 0.02 43.07 -3.91
C ASP A 736 0.64 43.21 -2.52
N GLN A 737 1.42 42.19 -2.12
CA GLN A 737 2.85 42.34 -1.78
C GLN A 737 3.51 40.96 -1.55
N GLN A 738 4.40 40.57 -2.48
CA GLN A 738 5.27 39.39 -2.36
C GLN A 738 6.42 39.61 -1.37
N PRO A 739 7.02 38.51 -0.88
CA PRO A 739 8.41 38.27 -1.26
C PRO A 739 8.70 36.82 -1.75
N LYS A 740 9.24 36.74 -2.96
CA LYS A 740 10.17 35.75 -3.54
C LYS A 740 10.21 34.33 -2.90
N LYS A 741 9.41 33.41 -3.43
CA LYS A 741 9.54 31.94 -3.26
C LYS A 741 10.40 31.32 -4.40
N LYS A 742 11.18 30.29 -4.05
CA LYS A 742 11.75 29.29 -4.99
C LYS A 742 10.65 28.74 -5.93
N PRO A 743 10.95 28.35 -7.19
CA PRO A 743 9.92 28.02 -8.16
C PRO A 743 9.14 26.77 -7.75
N GLU A 744 7.96 26.96 -7.19
CA GLU A 744 6.92 25.94 -7.08
C GLU A 744 6.57 25.49 -8.51
N ILE A 745 6.71 24.20 -8.80
CA ILE A 745 6.31 23.60 -10.09
C ILE A 745 4.81 23.85 -10.27
N THR A 746 4.47 24.83 -11.11
CA THR A 746 3.10 25.22 -11.42
C THR A 746 2.31 24.04 -12.03
N GLU A 747 0.98 24.08 -11.95
CA GLU A 747 0.08 23.05 -12.50
C GLU A 747 0.35 22.78 -14.00
N ILE A 748 0.77 23.83 -14.73
CA ILE A 748 1.24 23.79 -16.12
C ILE A 748 2.45 22.86 -16.27
N ASN A 749 3.46 23.03 -15.41
CA ASN A 749 4.69 22.24 -15.40
C ASN A 749 4.42 20.75 -15.05
N ARG A 750 3.49 20.46 -14.13
CA ARG A 750 3.08 19.09 -13.81
C ARG A 750 2.34 18.39 -14.97
N MET A 751 1.49 19.10 -15.71
CA MET A 751 0.73 18.52 -16.83
C MET A 751 1.62 18.19 -18.03
N ALA A 752 2.58 19.05 -18.36
CA ALA A 752 3.49 18.85 -19.48
C ALA A 752 4.51 17.74 -19.21
N PHE A 753 5.12 17.73 -18.02
CA PHE A 753 6.05 16.68 -17.59
C PHE A 753 5.39 15.29 -17.60
N ARG A 754 4.17 15.16 -17.07
CA ARG A 754 3.43 13.89 -17.04
C ARG A 754 3.06 13.38 -18.44
N LYS A 755 2.74 14.27 -19.40
CA LYS A 755 2.44 13.89 -20.79
C LYS A 755 3.70 13.62 -21.62
N GLY A 756 4.82 14.28 -21.33
CA GLY A 756 6.13 13.98 -21.92
C GLY A 756 6.64 12.60 -21.49
N LEU A 757 6.53 12.29 -20.20
CA LEU A 757 6.90 10.96 -19.65
C LEU A 757 6.06 9.82 -20.25
N GLN A 758 4.76 10.06 -20.48
CA GLN A 758 3.86 9.11 -21.14
C GLN A 758 4.32 8.76 -22.57
N LEU A 759 4.92 9.71 -23.29
CA LEU A 759 5.45 9.44 -24.63
C LEU A 759 6.78 8.70 -24.58
N LEU A 760 7.63 8.93 -23.57
CA LEU A 760 8.90 8.17 -23.41
C LEU A 760 8.67 6.69 -23.12
N ILE A 761 7.62 6.37 -22.35
CA ILE A 761 7.22 4.99 -22.02
C ILE A 761 6.53 4.32 -23.22
N GLY A 762 5.90 5.11 -24.08
CA GLY A 762 5.17 4.65 -25.26
C GLY A 762 3.70 4.36 -24.97
N TYR A 763 2.83 4.71 -25.92
CA TYR A 763 1.38 4.64 -25.71
C TYR A 763 0.60 4.48 -27.01
N HIS A 764 -0.58 3.88 -26.96
CA HIS A 764 -1.42 3.71 -28.16
C HIS A 764 -2.21 4.98 -28.49
N PHE A 765 -2.08 5.50 -29.70
CA PHE A 765 -2.85 6.64 -30.21
C PHE A 765 -3.64 6.27 -31.46
N LYS A 766 -4.80 6.93 -31.61
CA LYS A 766 -5.58 6.83 -32.82
C LYS A 766 -4.92 7.67 -33.93
N GLY A 767 -4.57 7.04 -35.04
CA GLY A 767 -4.06 7.74 -36.22
C GLY A 767 -5.21 8.21 -37.11
N HIS A 768 -5.14 9.44 -37.61
CA HIS A 768 -6.04 9.91 -38.67
C HIS A 768 -5.39 9.69 -40.03
N GLU A 769 -5.95 8.75 -40.79
CA GLU A 769 -5.47 8.40 -42.13
C GLU A 769 -5.82 9.52 -43.12
N THR A 770 -4.84 9.96 -43.89
CA THR A 770 -5.03 10.76 -45.10
C THR A 770 -4.46 9.98 -46.28
N ARG A 771 -5.33 9.57 -47.21
CA ARG A 771 -4.93 8.76 -48.38
C ARG A 771 -4.50 9.64 -49.54
N LYS A 772 -3.36 9.27 -50.14
CA LYS A 772 -2.94 9.69 -51.48
C LYS A 772 -2.36 8.48 -52.20
N GLY A 773 -3.16 7.77 -52.99
CA GLY A 773 -2.74 6.55 -53.71
C GLY A 773 -2.62 5.31 -52.82
N GLU A 774 -1.68 4.42 -53.12
CA GLU A 774 -1.44 3.14 -52.39
C GLU A 774 -0.70 3.32 -51.05
N VAL A 775 -0.36 4.55 -50.68
CA VAL A 775 0.45 4.88 -49.51
C VAL A 775 -0.33 5.83 -48.60
N SER A 776 -0.46 5.44 -47.32
CA SER A 776 -1.20 6.23 -46.33
C SER A 776 -0.28 7.07 -45.45
N THR A 777 -0.65 8.34 -45.25
CA THR A 777 -0.03 9.21 -44.25
C THR A 777 -0.95 9.29 -43.05
N TYR A 778 -0.41 9.00 -41.87
CA TYR A 778 -1.17 9.09 -40.62
C TYR A 778 -0.77 10.33 -39.84
N GLN A 779 -1.78 11.04 -39.36
CA GLN A 779 -1.63 12.20 -38.50
C GLN A 779 -1.98 11.82 -37.06
N PHE A 780 -1.09 12.18 -36.14
CA PHE A 780 -1.22 11.92 -34.71
C PHE A 780 -1.23 13.25 -33.97
N ASN A 781 -2.36 13.59 -33.38
CA ASN A 781 -2.46 14.78 -32.53
C ASN A 781 -2.02 14.41 -31.12
N VAL A 782 -0.82 14.82 -30.75
CA VAL A 782 -0.22 14.55 -29.45
C VAL A 782 0.05 15.86 -28.76
N GLN A 783 -0.61 16.03 -27.60
CA GLN A 783 -0.69 17.31 -26.88
C GLN A 783 -1.34 18.40 -27.76
N HIS A 784 -0.57 19.41 -28.17
CA HIS A 784 -1.01 20.55 -28.98
C HIS A 784 -0.33 20.56 -30.37
N THR A 785 0.33 19.45 -30.73
CA THR A 785 1.09 19.29 -31.98
C THR A 785 0.58 18.11 -32.79
N THR A 786 0.63 18.26 -34.12
CA THR A 786 0.34 17.18 -35.06
C THR A 786 1.64 16.57 -35.60
N PHE A 787 1.86 15.29 -35.30
CA PHE A 787 2.95 14.48 -35.85
C PHE A 787 2.44 13.72 -37.07
N ARG A 788 3.28 13.54 -38.10
CA ARG A 788 2.91 12.82 -39.32
C ARG A 788 3.89 11.70 -39.58
N VAL A 789 3.37 10.51 -39.87
CA VAL A 789 4.16 9.39 -40.37
C VAL A 789 3.71 9.07 -41.78
N HIS A 790 4.67 9.04 -42.68
CA HIS A 790 4.46 8.70 -44.07
C HIS A 790 4.69 7.21 -44.28
N ARG A 791 3.96 6.61 -45.24
CA ARG A 791 4.16 5.23 -45.68
C ARG A 791 3.85 4.15 -44.63
N ALA A 792 2.81 4.36 -43.81
CA ALA A 792 2.32 3.31 -42.92
C ALA A 792 1.18 2.49 -43.57
N PRO A 793 0.95 1.23 -43.14
CA PRO A 793 -0.09 0.37 -43.71
C PRO A 793 -1.50 0.99 -43.63
N PRO A 794 -2.36 0.88 -44.66
CA PRO A 794 -3.71 1.44 -44.67
C PRO A 794 -4.69 0.70 -43.73
N ASN A 795 -5.83 1.31 -43.40
CA ASN A 795 -6.91 0.73 -42.57
C ASN A 795 -6.58 0.46 -41.09
N HIS A 796 -5.46 0.94 -40.57
CA HIS A 796 -5.15 0.83 -39.14
C HIS A 796 -5.59 2.07 -38.40
N THR A 797 -6.29 1.89 -37.28
CA THR A 797 -6.77 3.01 -36.48
C THR A 797 -5.92 3.27 -35.25
N LEU A 798 -5.17 2.28 -34.76
CA LEU A 798 -4.43 2.36 -33.50
C LEU A 798 -2.94 2.06 -33.73
N PHE A 799 -2.07 2.96 -33.30
CA PHE A 799 -0.61 2.84 -33.41
C PHE A 799 0.02 3.03 -32.03
N PHE A 800 1.14 2.37 -31.76
CA PHE A 800 1.95 2.58 -30.58
C PHE A 800 2.99 3.68 -30.84
N LEU A 801 2.88 4.81 -30.15
CA LEU A 801 3.75 5.98 -30.34
C LEU A 801 4.70 6.07 -29.17
N ARG A 802 5.99 6.33 -29.44
CA ARG A 802 7.03 6.49 -28.43
C ARG A 802 7.98 7.63 -28.78
N ALA A 803 8.26 8.48 -27.81
CA ALA A 803 9.34 9.46 -27.88
C ALA A 803 10.68 8.78 -27.55
N GLU A 804 11.69 9.03 -28.36
CA GLU A 804 13.06 8.55 -28.17
C GLU A 804 13.98 9.76 -28.04
N ILE A 805 14.88 9.74 -27.06
CA ILE A 805 15.79 10.85 -26.77
C ILE A 805 17.22 10.31 -26.82
N ALA A 806 18.03 10.82 -27.73
CA ALA A 806 19.46 10.53 -27.79
C ALA A 806 20.22 11.22 -26.63
N PRO A 807 21.39 10.71 -26.23
CA PRO A 807 22.26 11.35 -25.24
C PRO A 807 22.60 12.82 -25.58
N ILE A 808 22.99 13.59 -24.57
CA ILE A 808 23.43 14.98 -24.75
C ILE A 808 24.66 15.01 -25.67
N GLY A 809 24.59 15.82 -26.73
CA GLY A 809 25.66 15.94 -27.73
C GLY A 809 25.51 15.01 -28.95
N GLU A 810 24.52 14.12 -28.97
CA GLU A 810 24.26 13.22 -30.10
C GLU A 810 22.98 13.58 -30.85
N ARG A 811 22.98 13.45 -32.19
CA ARG A 811 21.77 13.57 -33.01
C ARG A 811 21.06 12.22 -33.06
N HIS A 812 19.73 12.23 -32.87
CA HIS A 812 18.93 11.04 -33.05
C HIS A 812 18.94 10.60 -34.54
N PRO A 813 19.22 9.34 -34.87
CA PRO A 813 19.31 8.87 -36.27
C PRO A 813 18.04 9.10 -37.09
N GLN A 814 16.89 9.14 -36.42
CA GLN A 814 15.56 9.44 -36.98
C GLN A 814 14.96 10.68 -36.29
N ALA A 815 15.71 11.78 -36.25
CA ALA A 815 15.29 13.00 -35.59
C ALA A 815 13.99 13.57 -36.20
N TYR A 816 13.05 13.96 -35.35
CA TYR A 816 11.76 14.52 -35.77
C TYR A 816 11.95 15.87 -36.48
N ALA A 817 12.72 16.78 -35.89
CA ALA A 817 13.04 18.07 -36.49
C ALA A 817 14.29 17.93 -37.37
N THR A 818 14.07 17.65 -38.65
CA THR A 818 15.15 17.32 -39.60
C THR A 818 16.14 18.47 -39.82
N GLU A 819 15.63 19.70 -39.88
CA GLU A 819 16.39 20.96 -40.07
C GLU A 819 16.86 21.62 -38.75
N ALA A 820 16.78 20.92 -37.61
CA ALA A 820 17.31 21.45 -36.35
C ALA A 820 18.85 21.57 -36.42
N SER A 821 19.40 22.66 -35.89
CA SER A 821 20.85 22.94 -35.87
C SER A 821 21.57 22.17 -34.76
N GLU A 822 22.89 22.07 -34.78
CA GLU A 822 23.65 21.39 -33.71
C GLU A 822 23.46 22.01 -32.32
N ASN A 823 23.06 23.28 -32.27
CA ASN A 823 22.77 24.00 -31.02
C ASN A 823 21.32 23.81 -30.53
N ASP A 824 20.47 23.15 -31.32
CA ASP A 824 19.09 22.85 -30.96
C ASP A 824 19.02 21.52 -30.20
N PRO A 825 18.59 21.48 -28.93
CA PRO A 825 18.49 20.22 -28.20
C PRO A 825 17.48 19.25 -28.83
N GLY A 826 16.52 19.75 -29.61
CA GLY A 826 15.56 18.98 -30.38
C GLY A 826 16.16 18.02 -31.42
N ILE A 827 17.45 18.14 -31.77
CA ILE A 827 18.14 17.14 -32.63
C ILE A 827 18.19 15.75 -31.98
N ARG A 828 18.07 15.68 -30.65
CA ARG A 828 18.05 14.45 -29.87
C ARG A 828 16.70 13.74 -29.91
N PHE A 829 15.65 14.40 -30.41
CA PHE A 829 14.28 13.90 -30.32
C PHE A 829 13.85 13.12 -31.55
N GLY A 830 13.55 11.83 -31.37
CA GLY A 830 12.87 10.96 -32.31
C GLY A 830 11.43 10.68 -31.89
N PHE A 831 10.53 10.55 -32.87
CA PHE A 831 9.13 10.22 -32.62
C PHE A 831 8.74 8.95 -33.38
N ARG A 832 8.81 7.82 -32.69
CA ARG A 832 8.59 6.48 -33.22
C ARG A 832 7.12 6.09 -33.20
N VAL A 833 6.66 5.42 -34.25
CA VAL A 833 5.29 4.93 -34.41
C VAL A 833 5.35 3.48 -34.90
N SER A 834 4.84 2.55 -34.12
CA SER A 834 4.79 1.13 -34.47
C SER A 834 3.38 0.54 -34.46
N LEU A 835 3.18 -0.54 -35.23
CA LEU A 835 2.02 -1.43 -35.12
C LEU A 835 2.50 -2.72 -34.45
N ARG A 836 1.69 -3.22 -33.50
CA ARG A 836 1.93 -4.51 -32.86
C ARG A 836 0.83 -5.47 -33.28
N ASP A 837 1.19 -6.71 -33.59
CA ASP A 837 0.23 -7.77 -33.85
C ASP A 837 -0.35 -8.35 -32.54
N ASN A 838 -1.21 -9.37 -32.68
CA ASN A 838 -1.89 -10.01 -31.54
C ASN A 838 -0.93 -10.79 -30.62
N GLU A 839 0.29 -11.05 -31.07
CA GLU A 839 1.35 -11.73 -30.32
C GLU A 839 2.28 -10.72 -29.63
N GLY A 840 2.13 -9.43 -29.96
CA GLY A 840 2.88 -8.31 -29.38
C GLY A 840 4.11 -7.91 -30.18
N GLU A 841 4.36 -8.56 -31.32
CA GLU A 841 5.50 -8.32 -32.21
C GLU A 841 5.24 -7.14 -33.15
N GLU A 842 6.30 -6.41 -33.50
CA GLU A 842 6.18 -5.17 -34.26
C GLU A 842 6.08 -5.42 -35.78
N SER A 843 4.85 -5.39 -36.29
CA SER A 843 4.54 -5.58 -37.71
C SER A 843 4.85 -4.36 -38.59
N PHE A 844 4.99 -3.18 -38.00
CA PHE A 844 5.44 -1.96 -38.68
C PHE A 844 6.16 -1.04 -37.70
N VAL A 845 7.19 -0.34 -38.18
CA VAL A 845 7.88 0.73 -37.45
C VAL A 845 8.15 1.89 -38.43
N GLY A 846 7.69 3.08 -38.08
CA GLY A 846 7.97 4.32 -38.79
C GLY A 846 8.32 5.45 -37.82
N TYR A 847 8.93 6.51 -38.34
CA TYR A 847 9.27 7.70 -37.55
C TYR A 847 8.59 8.93 -38.15
N ALA A 848 8.08 9.79 -37.28
CA ALA A 848 7.58 11.09 -37.72
C ALA A 848 8.76 12.01 -37.98
N ASN A 849 8.65 12.81 -39.03
CA ASN A 849 9.62 13.84 -39.36
C ASN A 849 8.91 15.10 -39.87
N SER A 850 9.59 16.23 -39.71
CA SER A 850 9.18 17.53 -40.23
C SER A 850 10.42 18.42 -40.44
N SER A 851 10.41 19.22 -41.51
CA SER A 851 11.43 20.22 -41.81
C SER A 851 11.00 21.65 -41.44
N THR A 852 9.79 21.82 -40.90
CA THR A 852 9.25 23.15 -40.58
C THR A 852 9.97 23.77 -39.38
N TRP A 853 10.18 25.08 -39.40
CA TRP A 853 10.75 25.82 -38.26
C TRP A 853 9.96 25.59 -36.96
N GLN A 854 8.63 25.50 -37.03
CA GLN A 854 7.81 25.20 -35.85
C GLN A 854 8.12 23.84 -35.22
N ALA A 855 8.43 22.83 -36.04
CA ALA A 855 8.82 21.51 -35.55
C ALA A 855 10.12 21.55 -34.75
N ILE A 856 11.07 22.42 -35.13
CA ILE A 856 12.28 22.69 -34.36
C ILE A 856 11.91 23.25 -32.98
N ALA A 857 11.07 24.29 -32.95
CA ALA A 857 10.67 24.92 -31.69
C ALA A 857 9.90 23.98 -30.75
N ILE A 858 9.09 23.08 -31.31
CA ILE A 858 8.36 22.06 -30.56
C ILE A 858 9.30 20.97 -30.05
N ALA A 859 10.19 20.44 -30.89
CA ALA A 859 11.15 19.41 -30.51
C ALA A 859 12.06 19.91 -29.38
N ASN A 860 12.54 21.13 -29.52
CA ASN A 860 13.35 21.82 -28.54
C ASN A 860 12.67 21.96 -27.18
N SER A 861 11.43 22.49 -27.15
CA SER A 861 10.67 22.60 -25.89
C SER A 861 10.37 21.25 -25.26
N PHE A 862 10.19 20.22 -26.09
CA PHE A 862 9.94 18.87 -25.63
C PHE A 862 11.18 18.28 -24.93
N VAL A 863 12.38 18.48 -25.49
CA VAL A 863 13.63 18.02 -24.87
C VAL A 863 13.92 18.80 -23.58
N ASP A 864 13.82 20.13 -23.59
CA ASP A 864 14.03 20.96 -22.39
C ASP A 864 13.08 20.57 -21.24
N GLY A 865 11.79 20.34 -21.55
CA GLY A 865 10.81 19.92 -20.55
C GLY A 865 11.04 18.50 -20.01
N LEU A 866 11.73 17.64 -20.76
CA LEU A 866 12.16 16.32 -20.29
C LEU A 866 13.46 16.38 -19.46
N ASP A 867 14.36 17.30 -19.80
CA ASP A 867 15.59 17.57 -19.06
C ASP A 867 15.32 18.33 -17.73
N GLY A 868 14.06 18.72 -17.49
CA GLY A 868 13.56 19.20 -16.19
C GLY A 868 13.28 20.71 -16.12
N ASP A 869 13.39 21.42 -17.23
CA ASP A 869 13.15 22.87 -17.28
C ASP A 869 11.65 23.20 -17.14
N SER A 870 11.36 24.28 -16.40
CA SER A 870 10.01 24.82 -16.23
C SER A 870 9.51 25.56 -17.49
N PHE A 871 8.20 25.69 -17.66
CA PHE A 871 7.61 26.46 -18.77
C PHE A 871 8.04 27.93 -18.73
N GLU A 872 8.23 28.49 -17.54
CA GLU A 872 8.75 29.83 -17.33
C GLU A 872 10.21 29.96 -17.81
N GLU A 873 11.03 28.91 -17.69
CA GLU A 873 12.39 28.88 -18.24
C GLU A 873 12.39 28.66 -19.75
N ILE A 874 11.58 27.71 -20.23
CA ILE A 874 11.44 27.36 -21.65
C ILE A 874 10.91 28.56 -22.45
N CYS A 875 9.91 29.27 -21.93
CA CYS A 875 9.29 30.39 -22.64
C CYS A 875 10.23 31.60 -22.83
N ARG A 876 11.34 31.69 -22.09
CA ARG A 876 12.34 32.76 -22.23
C ARG A 876 13.40 32.46 -23.29
N ARG A 877 13.53 31.21 -23.74
CA ARG A 877 14.53 30.78 -24.71
C ARG A 877 13.99 30.95 -26.14
N LYS A 878 14.88 31.28 -27.08
CA LYS A 878 14.56 31.34 -28.51
C LYS A 878 14.27 29.93 -29.04
N ARG A 879 13.48 29.84 -30.11
CA ARG A 879 13.13 28.55 -30.77
C ARG A 879 12.50 27.58 -29.78
N ARG A 880 11.59 28.07 -28.94
CA ARG A 880 10.79 27.27 -27.99
C ARG A 880 9.32 27.57 -28.14
N PHE A 881 8.54 26.50 -28.30
CA PHE A 881 7.10 26.53 -28.29
C PHE A 881 6.55 26.27 -26.88
N VAL A 882 5.59 27.08 -26.45
CA VAL A 882 4.89 26.93 -25.18
C VAL A 882 3.39 27.07 -25.42
N TYR A 883 2.60 26.15 -24.87
CA TYR A 883 1.14 26.20 -24.91
C TYR A 883 0.58 26.32 -23.49
N VAL A 884 -0.18 27.38 -23.24
CA VAL A 884 -0.92 27.57 -22.00
C VAL A 884 -2.41 27.52 -22.28
N ASP A 885 -3.14 26.65 -21.57
CA ASP A 885 -4.59 26.49 -21.74
C ASP A 885 -5.32 27.72 -21.18
N LYS A 886 -6.17 28.33 -22.02
CA LYS A 886 -6.94 29.52 -21.65
C LYS A 886 -7.85 29.36 -20.42
N ARG A 887 -8.14 28.12 -20.01
CA ARG A 887 -9.00 27.80 -18.86
C ARG A 887 -8.26 27.85 -17.52
N LEU A 888 -6.93 27.93 -17.52
CA LEU A 888 -6.14 27.99 -16.29
C LEU A 888 -6.29 29.37 -15.64
N LYS A 889 -6.66 29.39 -14.35
CA LYS A 889 -6.68 30.60 -13.53
C LYS A 889 -5.31 30.77 -12.84
N ASN A 890 -4.86 32.01 -12.65
CA ASN A 890 -3.56 32.37 -12.03
C ASN A 890 -2.32 32.01 -12.87
N VAL A 891 -2.34 32.26 -14.18
CA VAL A 891 -1.16 32.14 -15.06
C VAL A 891 -0.21 33.33 -14.84
N SER A 892 1.09 33.05 -14.69
CA SER A 892 2.11 34.10 -14.52
C SER A 892 2.13 35.07 -15.71
N PRO A 893 2.42 36.37 -15.50
CA PRO A 893 2.38 37.38 -16.56
C PRO A 893 3.21 37.00 -17.80
N GLU A 894 4.36 36.34 -17.59
CA GLU A 894 5.25 35.90 -18.67
C GLU A 894 4.65 34.78 -19.53
N LEU A 895 3.85 33.89 -18.94
CA LEU A 895 3.18 32.80 -19.62
C LEU A 895 1.85 33.22 -20.28
N GLN A 896 1.29 34.37 -19.90
CA GLN A 896 0.07 34.90 -20.53
C GLN A 896 0.25 35.19 -22.03
N LEU A 897 1.48 35.53 -22.46
CA LEU A 897 1.79 35.75 -23.88
C LEU A 897 1.72 34.46 -24.72
N PHE A 898 1.73 33.30 -24.07
CA PHE A 898 1.71 31.96 -24.68
C PHE A 898 0.36 31.26 -24.54
N MET A 899 -0.69 32.01 -24.17
CA MET A 899 -2.06 31.51 -24.10
C MET A 899 -2.55 31.06 -25.46
N ASN A 900 -3.09 29.83 -25.51
CA ASN A 900 -3.45 29.09 -26.73
C ASN A 900 -2.27 28.74 -27.67
N GLY A 901 -1.03 28.82 -27.18
CA GLY A 901 0.17 28.44 -27.94
C GLY A 901 0.88 29.63 -28.55
N ALA A 902 2.18 29.76 -28.29
CA ALA A 902 3.07 30.67 -28.98
C ALA A 902 4.51 30.13 -28.95
N TYR A 903 5.40 30.72 -29.76
CA TYR A 903 6.83 30.45 -29.69
C TYR A 903 7.64 31.73 -29.75
N ARG A 904 8.88 31.70 -29.26
CA ARG A 904 9.85 32.78 -29.48
C ARG A 904 10.68 32.52 -30.73
N ASP A 905 10.64 33.44 -31.70
CA ASP A 905 11.45 33.36 -32.92
C ASP A 905 12.94 33.66 -32.66
N ASP A 906 13.76 33.60 -33.72
CA ASP A 906 15.21 33.87 -33.64
C ASP A 906 15.52 35.34 -33.27
N GLN A 907 14.57 36.25 -33.51
CA GLN A 907 14.60 37.68 -33.15
C GLN A 907 14.01 37.95 -31.75
N ASN A 908 13.65 36.91 -31.00
CA ASN A 908 13.08 36.95 -29.65
C ASN A 908 11.63 37.49 -29.55
N ASN A 909 10.93 37.62 -30.68
CA ASN A 909 9.51 38.00 -30.71
C ASN A 909 8.62 36.81 -30.35
N VAL A 910 7.52 37.06 -29.64
CA VAL A 910 6.52 36.04 -29.34
C VAL A 910 5.51 35.96 -30.49
N VAL A 911 5.47 34.82 -31.18
CA VAL A 911 4.58 34.56 -32.32
C VAL A 911 3.50 33.56 -31.90
N ARG A 912 2.22 33.95 -32.01
CA ARG A 912 1.07 33.12 -31.60
C ARG A 912 0.77 32.00 -32.60
N TYR A 913 0.38 30.84 -32.06
CA TYR A 913 -0.02 29.65 -32.80
C TYR A 913 -1.52 29.77 -33.16
N ASN A 914 -1.82 29.86 -34.45
CA ASN A 914 -3.15 30.09 -35.03
C ASN A 914 -3.74 31.52 -34.90
N SER A 915 -3.04 32.53 -35.44
CA SER A 915 -3.73 33.36 -36.42
C SER A 915 -3.56 32.67 -37.77
N ALA A 916 -4.62 32.67 -38.59
CA ALA A 916 -4.52 32.30 -40.00
C ALA A 916 -3.21 32.87 -40.59
N PHE A 917 -2.56 32.09 -41.46
CA PHE A 917 -1.45 32.52 -42.31
C PHE A 917 -1.51 34.04 -42.55
N PRO A 918 -0.44 34.82 -42.30
CA PRO A 918 -0.26 35.97 -43.17
C PRO A 918 -0.25 35.37 -44.57
N LYS A 919 -1.30 35.64 -45.36
CA LYS A 919 -1.19 35.50 -46.80
C LYS A 919 0.12 36.18 -47.15
N GLU A 920 1.07 35.44 -47.72
CA GLU A 920 2.15 36.07 -48.44
C GLU A 920 1.51 37.11 -49.35
N SER A 921 1.78 38.38 -49.07
CA SER A 921 1.58 39.42 -50.04
C SER A 921 2.40 39.00 -51.24
N LYS A 922 1.73 38.55 -52.31
CA LYS A 922 2.36 38.42 -53.61
C LYS A 922 3.17 39.71 -53.86
N PRO A 923 4.44 39.62 -54.29
CA PRO A 923 5.12 40.80 -54.76
C PRO A 923 4.26 41.38 -55.87
N THR A 924 3.78 42.60 -55.65
CA THR A 924 3.20 43.38 -56.73
C THR A 924 4.40 43.78 -57.57
N GLU A 925 4.53 43.18 -58.75
CA GLU A 925 5.34 43.74 -59.83
C GLU A 925 4.82 45.16 -60.06
N GLN A 926 5.52 46.15 -59.50
CA GLN A 926 5.50 47.49 -60.05
C GLN A 926 6.59 47.53 -61.11
N THR A 927 6.10 47.47 -62.34
CA THR A 927 6.75 47.99 -63.53
C THR A 927 7.03 49.49 -63.34
N CYS A 928 8.27 49.82 -63.00
CA CYS A 928 9.13 50.90 -63.54
C CYS A 928 10.28 51.16 -62.56
#